data_AF-A0A971TPI0-F1
#
_entry.id   AF-A0A971TPI0-F1
#
_cell.length_a   1.000
_cell.length_b   1.000
_cell.length_c   1.000
_cell.angle_alpha   90.00
_cell.angle_beta   90.00
_cell.angle_gamma   90.00
#
_symmetry.space_group_name_H-M   'P 1'
#
loop_
_entity.id
_entity.type
_entity.pdbx_description
1 polymer ?
#
loop_
_entity_poly.entity_id
_entity_poly.type
_entity_poly.pdbx_seq_one_letter_code
_entity_poly.pdbx_strand_id
1 'polypeptide(L)'
;MEREQTAERRRRRVPKRRPGRRGAVAAQVAMGLTTMCGFAALTVDVGMMYRGRTELQRTVDAAALAAAAELTDYSKGNPQANARTVAADFALRNRVLGEEVTLEPDQDVIFGRAYINPATNRYVFEETDVFPNAIRVRASQPAPLYFANIFGMASTTLSAKATAVLVPRDIAVVLDLSASHNDDSELRHYKITDINLRDIWTALPNNNDVSPMTDALGFTSAVAVSDNGDGTSTLSIDLTSDDSSKTSALSHVVFGLPQEAWQAAVDSATTSGTYADPVSGTDPTTGVAGVKFDAVGTGLGEDGAVETHNFSFTIPTASLDAMTMVVATKAGTDTGEASYELSPGPTFGFMDTWGTTDLSSSYNPAIDPGLLRLPYNSSWTSSSIQSRLYALGYCYSEVRALMSAQYDSSGSWYGRVAVTLGLARWRSGHPGGLWTKTGETPGNNNNAVGYETEMTWLVDYPYQGSSWRDYFNYMKTSTWMSGTNSAFVSRFGIKTFVNFLLEQVPESFNTPELADTPHQPMKAVKDASSRLITVVEELESDDQVAITSYGTYGYGPADKPDLMSWLSNDFNGLRGKVEALQAGHWTRNTNIAQGIDKGRAVLFDTDNGARNEAAKVMILLTDGIANSTRATGTVNEAVAREDTKAAARDARAQGIQIYTVSVGVAADKSLMAEVAGIGDGEWFHAEGDISEYSAQLEAIFQNLGGKRPVILIQ
;
A
#
# COMPACT_ATOMS: atom_id res chain seq x y z
N MET A 1 -134.19 52.04 -19.18
CA MET A 1 -134.08 52.12 -17.70
C MET A 1 -132.65 52.56 -17.40
N GLU A 2 -132.31 53.83 -17.61
CA GLU A 2 -132.66 55.00 -16.78
C GLU A 2 -132.10 54.86 -15.36
N ARG A 3 -131.06 55.66 -15.06
CA ARG A 3 -130.89 56.43 -13.81
C ARG A 3 -129.60 57.27 -13.86
N GLU A 4 -129.79 58.58 -13.69
CA GLU A 4 -128.77 59.59 -13.42
C GLU A 4 -127.99 59.29 -12.13
N GLN A 5 -126.72 59.73 -12.05
CA GLN A 5 -126.09 60.13 -10.80
C GLN A 5 -124.89 61.07 -11.01
N THR A 6 -125.11 62.34 -10.65
CA THR A 6 -124.25 63.24 -9.85
C THR A 6 -122.74 63.31 -10.14
N ALA A 7 -122.30 64.45 -10.70
CA ALA A 7 -120.89 64.76 -10.94
C ALA A 7 -120.18 65.36 -9.71
N GLU A 8 -119.24 64.61 -9.14
CA GLU A 8 -118.38 65.04 -8.02
C GLU A 8 -116.98 65.46 -8.56
N ARG A 9 -116.54 66.68 -8.26
CA ARG A 9 -115.23 67.22 -8.66
C ARG A 9 -114.08 66.51 -7.93
N ARG A 10 -113.36 65.60 -8.61
CA ARG A 10 -112.08 65.05 -8.13
C ARG A 10 -110.91 65.99 -8.43
N ARG A 11 -110.37 66.64 -7.39
CA ARG A 11 -109.05 67.31 -7.41
C ARG A 11 -107.93 66.27 -7.58
N ARG A 12 -107.06 66.45 -8.59
CA ARG A 12 -105.81 65.69 -8.76
C ARG A 12 -104.89 65.91 -7.56
N ARG A 13 -104.47 64.82 -6.89
CA ARG A 13 -103.39 64.82 -5.89
C ARG A 13 -102.04 64.79 -6.62
N VAL A 14 -101.18 65.77 -6.33
CA VAL A 14 -99.75 65.78 -6.70
C VAL A 14 -98.99 64.86 -5.72
N PRO A 15 -98.05 64.00 -6.16
CA PRO A 15 -97.27 63.17 -5.25
C PRO A 15 -96.22 64.00 -4.50
N LYS A 16 -96.11 63.74 -3.19
CA LYS A 16 -95.17 64.38 -2.25
C LYS A 16 -93.74 63.85 -2.48
N ARG A 17 -92.80 64.70 -2.90
CA ARG A 17 -91.36 64.38 -3.00
C ARG A 17 -90.80 64.00 -1.63
N ARG A 18 -90.13 62.84 -1.54
CA ARG A 18 -89.39 62.40 -0.34
C ARG A 18 -88.08 63.21 -0.19
N PRO A 19 -87.62 63.52 1.03
CA PRO A 19 -86.35 64.24 1.24
C PRO A 19 -85.17 63.39 0.79
N GLY A 20 -84.26 63.96 0.02
CA GLY A 20 -83.05 63.30 -0.45
C GLY A 20 -82.14 62.89 0.72
N ARG A 21 -81.81 61.60 0.81
CA ARG A 21 -80.79 61.08 1.73
C ARG A 21 -79.43 61.65 1.30
N ARG A 22 -78.67 62.23 2.24
CA ARG A 22 -77.34 62.79 2.01
C ARG A 22 -76.35 61.65 1.74
N GLY A 23 -75.71 61.63 0.57
CA GLY A 23 -74.78 60.60 0.10
C GLY A 23 -73.39 60.59 0.77
N ALA A 24 -73.24 61.13 1.98
CA ALA A 24 -71.95 61.21 2.68
C ALA A 24 -71.35 59.83 2.98
N VAL A 25 -72.20 58.83 3.27
CA VAL A 25 -71.78 57.44 3.50
C VAL A 25 -71.18 56.82 2.22
N ALA A 26 -71.74 57.15 1.05
CA ALA A 26 -71.21 56.65 -0.23
C ALA A 26 -69.79 57.17 -0.51
N ALA A 27 -69.51 58.43 -0.18
CA ALA A 27 -68.17 59.02 -0.32
C ALA A 27 -67.15 58.38 0.65
N GLN A 28 -67.54 58.13 1.91
CA GLN A 28 -66.68 57.46 2.89
C GLN A 28 -66.40 56.00 2.51
N VAL A 29 -67.42 55.27 2.03
CA VAL A 29 -67.26 53.89 1.54
C VAL A 29 -66.36 53.85 0.30
N ALA A 30 -66.49 54.78 -0.63
CA ALA A 30 -65.64 54.85 -1.82
C ALA A 30 -64.16 55.10 -1.45
N MET A 31 -63.88 56.02 -0.51
CA MET A 31 -62.52 56.24 -0.02
C MET A 31 -61.99 55.02 0.72
N GLY A 32 -62.78 54.43 1.63
CA GLY A 32 -62.39 53.25 2.40
C GLY A 32 -62.09 52.03 1.53
N LEU A 33 -62.92 51.74 0.52
CA LEU A 33 -62.68 50.68 -0.46
C LEU A 33 -61.41 50.95 -1.28
N THR A 34 -61.19 52.19 -1.71
CA THR A 34 -59.97 52.55 -2.45
C THR A 34 -58.72 52.34 -1.60
N THR A 35 -58.75 52.74 -0.32
CA THR A 35 -57.64 52.50 0.62
C THR A 35 -57.41 51.01 0.86
N MET A 36 -58.47 50.22 1.07
CA MET A 36 -58.35 48.76 1.24
C MET A 36 -57.79 48.07 -0.01
N CYS A 37 -58.24 48.46 -1.21
CA CYS A 37 -57.69 47.97 -2.46
C CYS A 37 -56.20 48.35 -2.61
N GLY A 38 -55.81 49.56 -2.19
CA GLY A 38 -54.40 49.99 -2.17
C GLY A 38 -53.53 49.13 -1.25
N PHE A 39 -54.02 48.77 -0.06
CA PHE A 39 -53.30 47.85 0.84
C PHE A 39 -53.23 46.41 0.31
N ALA A 40 -54.31 45.92 -0.31
CA ALA A 40 -54.32 44.59 -0.93
C ALA A 40 -53.32 44.50 -2.10
N ALA A 41 -53.32 45.53 -2.96
CA ALA A 41 -52.35 45.72 -4.03
C ALA A 41 -50.90 45.68 -3.53
N LEU A 42 -50.59 46.48 -2.50
CA LEU A 42 -49.27 46.49 -1.87
C LEU A 42 -48.89 45.11 -1.32
N THR A 43 -49.82 44.42 -0.68
CA THR A 43 -49.59 43.09 -0.11
C THR A 43 -49.26 42.05 -1.18
N VAL A 44 -49.90 42.12 -2.36
CA VAL A 44 -49.60 41.22 -3.49
C VAL A 44 -48.21 41.49 -4.05
N ASP A 45 -47.87 42.75 -4.33
CA ASP A 45 -46.56 43.10 -4.89
C ASP A 45 -45.43 42.74 -3.92
N VAL A 46 -45.59 43.07 -2.63
CA VAL A 46 -44.63 42.70 -1.58
C VAL A 46 -44.54 41.19 -1.42
N GLY A 47 -45.68 40.48 -1.41
CA GLY A 47 -45.71 39.02 -1.33
C GLY A 47 -44.99 38.34 -2.50
N MET A 48 -45.17 38.84 -3.72
CA MET A 48 -44.45 38.37 -4.90
C MET A 48 -42.95 38.65 -4.82
N MET A 49 -42.54 39.82 -4.32
CA MET A 49 -41.12 40.14 -4.10
C MET A 49 -40.48 39.20 -3.09
N TYR A 50 -41.13 38.92 -1.95
CA TYR A 50 -40.62 38.00 -0.94
C TYR A 50 -40.51 36.57 -1.49
N ARG A 51 -41.54 36.10 -2.21
CA ARG A 51 -41.52 34.80 -2.88
C ARG A 51 -40.37 34.71 -3.88
N GLY A 52 -40.24 35.69 -4.78
CA GLY A 52 -39.18 35.73 -5.78
C GLY A 52 -37.79 35.78 -5.14
N ARG A 53 -37.63 36.49 -4.02
CA ARG A 53 -36.36 36.53 -3.27
C ARG A 53 -36.02 35.17 -2.65
N THR A 54 -37.00 34.47 -2.08
CA THR A 54 -36.79 33.11 -1.54
C THR A 54 -36.48 32.10 -2.64
N GLU A 55 -37.17 32.18 -3.78
CA GLU A 55 -36.87 31.34 -4.96
C GLU A 55 -35.45 31.63 -5.48
N LEU A 56 -35.08 32.90 -5.65
CA LEU A 56 -33.76 33.30 -6.12
C LEU A 56 -32.65 32.88 -5.15
N GLN A 57 -32.87 32.96 -3.84
CA GLN A 57 -31.91 32.49 -2.84
C GLN A 57 -31.67 30.98 -2.98
N ARG A 58 -32.73 30.17 -3.10
CA ARG A 58 -32.59 28.71 -3.31
C ARG A 58 -31.83 28.39 -4.59
N THR A 59 -32.04 29.19 -5.64
CA THR A 59 -31.30 29.06 -6.90
C THR A 59 -29.80 29.28 -6.69
N VAL A 60 -29.40 30.40 -6.07
CA VAL A 60 -27.98 30.69 -5.85
C VAL A 60 -27.34 29.73 -4.84
N ASP A 61 -28.08 29.27 -3.83
CA ASP A 61 -27.62 28.28 -2.85
C ASP A 61 -27.28 26.95 -3.53
N ALA A 62 -28.19 26.45 -4.38
CA ALA A 62 -27.99 25.22 -5.15
C ALA A 62 -26.85 25.36 -6.17
N ALA A 63 -26.79 26.49 -6.87
CA ALA A 63 -25.71 26.78 -7.81
C ALA A 63 -24.34 26.87 -7.12
N ALA A 64 -24.25 27.52 -5.96
CA ALA A 64 -23.00 27.63 -5.21
C ALA A 64 -22.53 26.28 -4.67
N LEU A 65 -23.43 25.47 -4.09
CA LEU A 65 -23.09 24.12 -3.61
C LEU A 65 -22.62 23.21 -4.75
N ALA A 66 -23.37 23.18 -5.86
CA ALA A 66 -23.02 22.36 -7.01
C ALA A 66 -21.70 22.78 -7.63
N ALA A 67 -21.47 24.09 -7.79
CA ALA A 67 -20.22 24.61 -8.34
C ALA A 67 -19.04 24.31 -7.42
N ALA A 68 -19.19 24.50 -6.11
CA ALA A 68 -18.10 24.25 -5.16
C ALA A 68 -17.72 22.76 -5.10
N ALA A 69 -18.67 21.84 -5.32
CA ALA A 69 -18.38 20.41 -5.44
C ALA A 69 -17.49 20.07 -6.65
N GLU A 70 -17.52 20.86 -7.73
CA GLU A 70 -16.64 20.64 -8.89
C GLU A 70 -15.18 21.03 -8.61
N LEU A 71 -14.89 21.81 -7.56
CA LEU A 71 -13.52 22.16 -7.18
C LEU A 71 -12.71 20.98 -6.62
N THR A 72 -13.33 19.80 -6.43
CA THR A 72 -12.68 18.61 -5.87
C THR A 72 -12.21 17.62 -6.94
N ASP A 73 -12.62 17.77 -8.20
CA ASP A 73 -12.45 16.76 -9.24
C ASP A 73 -11.64 17.29 -10.43
N TYR A 74 -10.32 17.12 -10.34
CA TYR A 74 -9.36 17.49 -11.40
C TYR A 74 -9.32 16.45 -12.53
N SER A 75 -9.98 15.30 -12.39
CA SER A 75 -10.01 14.26 -13.43
C SER A 75 -10.87 14.66 -14.64
N LYS A 76 -11.77 15.62 -14.47
CA LYS A 76 -12.68 16.13 -15.50
C LYS A 76 -12.15 17.37 -16.25
N GLY A 77 -10.84 17.62 -16.20
CA GLY A 77 -10.23 18.81 -16.80
C GLY A 77 -10.14 19.97 -15.82
N ASN A 78 -10.27 21.22 -16.29
CA ASN A 78 -10.13 22.41 -15.44
C ASN A 78 -11.33 22.54 -14.47
N PRO A 79 -11.13 22.36 -13.14
CA PRO A 79 -12.23 22.40 -12.16
C PRO A 79 -12.98 23.73 -12.13
N GLN A 80 -12.30 24.85 -12.35
CA GLN A 80 -12.91 26.17 -12.36
C GLN A 80 -13.84 26.36 -13.57
N ALA A 81 -13.44 25.86 -14.74
CA ALA A 81 -14.28 25.91 -15.93
C ALA A 81 -15.54 25.03 -15.76
N ASN A 82 -15.38 23.86 -15.15
CA ASN A 82 -16.49 22.96 -14.82
C ASN A 82 -17.43 23.59 -13.79
N ALA A 83 -16.89 24.16 -12.72
CA ALA A 83 -17.66 24.86 -11.69
C ALA A 83 -18.52 26.00 -12.26
N ARG A 84 -17.97 26.80 -13.19
CA ARG A 84 -18.72 27.84 -13.92
C ARG A 84 -19.90 27.28 -14.70
N THR A 85 -19.65 26.20 -15.43
CA THR A 85 -20.67 25.52 -16.25
C THR A 85 -21.78 24.93 -15.38
N VAL A 86 -21.42 24.25 -14.30
CA VAL A 86 -22.36 23.63 -13.36
C VAL A 86 -23.17 24.69 -12.60
N ALA A 87 -22.54 25.80 -12.18
CA ALA A 87 -23.26 26.92 -11.56
C ALA A 87 -24.38 27.45 -12.49
N ALA A 88 -24.05 27.67 -13.77
CA ALA A 88 -25.00 28.18 -14.75
C ALA A 88 -26.13 27.18 -15.03
N ASP A 89 -25.82 25.88 -15.16
CA ASP A 89 -26.82 24.83 -15.38
C ASP A 89 -27.78 24.71 -14.18
N PHE A 90 -27.27 24.71 -12.95
CA PHE A 90 -28.12 24.70 -11.76
C PHE A 90 -28.97 25.96 -11.64
N ALA A 91 -28.46 27.13 -12.03
CA ALA A 91 -29.25 28.34 -12.07
C ALA A 91 -30.40 28.25 -13.09
N LEU A 92 -30.12 27.78 -14.30
CA LEU A 92 -31.09 27.64 -15.40
C LEU A 92 -32.21 26.64 -15.07
N ARG A 93 -31.89 25.56 -14.35
CA ARG A 93 -32.89 24.55 -13.92
C ARG A 93 -33.89 25.08 -12.90
N ASN A 94 -33.56 26.16 -12.20
CA ASN A 94 -34.43 26.76 -11.19
C ASN A 94 -35.23 27.93 -11.78
N ARG A 95 -36.51 28.01 -11.43
CA ARG A 95 -37.40 29.09 -11.88
C ARG A 95 -37.70 30.08 -10.76
N VAL A 96 -37.56 31.36 -11.06
CA VAL A 96 -37.89 32.47 -10.16
C VAL A 96 -39.03 33.26 -10.76
N LEU A 97 -40.17 33.29 -10.08
CA LEU A 97 -41.41 33.90 -10.58
C LEU A 97 -41.87 33.34 -11.95
N GLY A 98 -41.47 32.12 -12.29
CA GLY A 98 -41.84 31.42 -13.53
C GLY A 98 -40.81 31.52 -14.66
N GLU A 99 -39.82 32.42 -14.51
CA GLU A 99 -38.75 32.67 -15.49
C GLU A 99 -37.46 31.90 -15.13
N GLU A 100 -36.66 31.60 -16.14
CA GLU A 100 -35.33 30.99 -15.97
C GLU A 100 -34.31 32.02 -15.47
N VAL A 101 -33.35 31.56 -14.66
CA VAL A 101 -32.26 32.40 -14.15
C VAL A 101 -31.00 32.12 -14.95
N THR A 102 -30.54 33.11 -15.70
CA THR A 102 -29.29 33.03 -16.46
C THR A 102 -28.19 33.72 -15.69
N LEU A 103 -27.08 33.02 -15.47
CA LEU A 103 -25.84 33.59 -14.91
C LEU A 103 -24.88 33.97 -16.03
N GLU A 104 -24.10 35.02 -15.81
CA GLU A 104 -22.90 35.31 -16.60
C GLU A 104 -21.69 34.68 -15.90
N PRO A 105 -21.14 33.55 -16.36
CA PRO A 105 -20.22 32.74 -15.57
C PRO A 105 -18.94 33.47 -15.13
N ASP A 106 -18.46 34.42 -15.92
CA ASP A 106 -17.24 35.18 -15.61
C ASP A 106 -17.46 36.33 -14.61
N GLN A 107 -18.71 36.71 -14.35
CA GLN A 107 -19.06 37.82 -13.45
C GLN A 107 -19.80 37.34 -12.19
N ASP A 108 -20.69 36.37 -12.37
CA ASP A 108 -21.60 35.90 -11.33
C ASP A 108 -21.02 34.74 -10.52
N VAL A 109 -20.03 34.01 -11.05
CA VAL A 109 -19.34 32.91 -10.37
C VAL A 109 -17.92 33.36 -10.00
N ILE A 110 -17.75 33.69 -8.73
CA ILE A 110 -16.53 34.27 -8.21
C ILE A 110 -15.79 33.23 -7.36
N PHE A 111 -14.56 32.94 -7.73
CA PHE A 111 -13.68 32.04 -6.98
C PHE A 111 -13.00 32.77 -5.82
N GLY A 112 -12.74 32.03 -4.75
CA GLY A 112 -11.99 32.55 -3.63
C GLY A 112 -11.55 31.49 -2.64
N ARG A 113 -10.84 31.95 -1.62
CA ARG A 113 -10.56 31.18 -0.42
C ARG A 113 -11.44 31.66 0.72
N ALA A 114 -12.13 30.73 1.36
CA ALA A 114 -12.83 30.96 2.60
C ALA A 114 -12.13 30.24 3.76
N TYR A 115 -11.89 30.98 4.84
CA TYR A 115 -11.29 30.48 6.07
C TYR A 115 -11.98 31.12 7.28
N ILE A 116 -11.90 30.48 8.44
CA ILE A 116 -12.45 31.05 9.67
C ILE A 116 -11.46 32.06 10.22
N ASN A 117 -11.92 33.29 10.44
CA ASN A 117 -11.12 34.27 11.15
C ASN A 117 -11.16 33.95 12.66
N PRO A 118 -10.01 33.61 13.28
CA PRO A 118 -9.97 33.15 14.67
C PRO A 118 -10.43 34.21 15.70
N ALA A 119 -10.37 35.50 15.35
CA ALA A 119 -10.82 36.57 16.24
C ALA A 119 -12.36 36.76 16.24
N THR A 120 -13.03 36.37 15.15
CA THR A 120 -14.49 36.59 14.98
C THR A 120 -15.31 35.31 14.92
N ASN A 121 -14.64 34.16 14.76
CA ASN A 121 -15.24 32.85 14.56
C ASN A 121 -16.28 32.83 13.42
N ARG A 122 -15.97 33.56 12.33
CA ARG A 122 -16.80 33.66 11.12
C ARG A 122 -15.95 33.43 9.88
N TYR A 123 -16.56 32.88 8.84
CA TYR A 123 -15.92 32.76 7.53
C TYR A 123 -15.64 34.13 6.94
N VAL A 124 -14.40 34.31 6.49
CA VAL A 124 -13.97 35.39 5.61
C VAL A 124 -13.77 34.77 4.23
N PHE A 125 -14.23 35.45 3.19
CA PHE A 125 -14.02 35.04 1.80
C PHE A 125 -13.16 36.08 1.10
N GLU A 126 -12.05 35.63 0.54
CA GLU A 126 -11.09 36.43 -0.23
C GLU A 126 -11.09 35.95 -1.68
N GLU A 127 -11.30 36.88 -2.61
CA GLU A 127 -11.35 36.58 -4.04
C GLU A 127 -9.96 36.18 -4.55
N THR A 128 -9.87 35.01 -5.18
CA THR A 128 -8.64 34.49 -5.78
C THR A 128 -8.99 33.38 -6.76
N ASP A 129 -8.30 33.37 -7.90
CA ASP A 129 -8.35 32.27 -8.86
C ASP A 129 -7.25 31.23 -8.61
N VAL A 130 -6.31 31.51 -7.69
CA VAL A 130 -5.22 30.62 -7.32
C VAL A 130 -5.69 29.74 -6.16
N PHE A 131 -5.83 28.44 -6.43
CA PHE A 131 -6.28 27.39 -5.48
C PHE A 131 -7.51 27.77 -4.64
N PRO A 132 -8.65 28.07 -5.29
CA PRO A 132 -9.86 28.42 -4.58
C PRO A 132 -10.41 27.21 -3.82
N ASN A 133 -10.87 27.43 -2.59
CA ASN A 133 -11.63 26.44 -1.81
C ASN A 133 -13.10 26.84 -1.65
N ALA A 134 -13.51 27.99 -2.21
CA ALA A 134 -14.85 28.53 -2.08
C ALA A 134 -15.32 29.19 -3.37
N ILE A 135 -16.64 29.17 -3.57
CA ILE A 135 -17.30 29.82 -4.70
C ILE A 135 -18.43 30.69 -4.17
N ARG A 136 -18.47 31.92 -4.66
CA ARG A 136 -19.60 32.83 -4.47
C ARG A 136 -20.37 32.96 -5.77
N VAL A 137 -21.67 32.62 -5.71
CA VAL A 137 -22.60 32.82 -6.82
C VAL A 137 -23.48 34.04 -6.52
N ARG A 138 -23.65 34.91 -7.51
CA ARG A 138 -24.56 36.06 -7.48
C ARG A 138 -25.58 35.90 -8.60
N ALA A 139 -26.82 36.27 -8.33
CA ALA A 139 -27.85 36.31 -9.37
C ALA A 139 -28.72 37.55 -9.19
N SER A 140 -29.13 38.15 -10.29
CA SER A 140 -30.09 39.26 -10.29
C SER A 140 -31.17 39.03 -11.33
N GLN A 141 -32.43 39.10 -10.91
CA GLN A 141 -33.59 38.87 -11.77
C GLN A 141 -34.58 40.03 -11.67
N PRO A 142 -35.13 40.55 -12.78
CA PRO A 142 -36.25 41.47 -12.75
C PRO A 142 -37.50 40.79 -12.19
N ALA A 143 -38.15 41.42 -11.22
CA ALA A 143 -39.46 41.01 -10.70
C ALA A 143 -40.52 42.03 -11.13
N PRO A 144 -41.58 41.62 -11.83
CA PRO A 144 -42.66 42.51 -12.22
C PRO A 144 -43.44 42.96 -10.97
N LEU A 145 -43.85 44.23 -10.96
CA LEU A 145 -44.76 44.78 -9.96
C LEU A 145 -46.10 45.06 -10.65
N TYR A 146 -47.18 44.48 -10.13
CA TYR A 146 -48.47 44.52 -10.80
C TYR A 146 -49.23 45.80 -10.47
N PHE A 147 -49.25 46.19 -9.19
CA PHE A 147 -50.02 47.34 -8.74
C PHE A 147 -49.16 48.60 -8.54
N ALA A 148 -47.89 48.45 -8.19
CA ALA A 148 -46.94 49.57 -8.11
C ALA A 148 -46.72 50.26 -9.47
N ASN A 149 -47.10 49.61 -10.56
CA ASN A 149 -47.12 50.19 -11.90
C ASN A 149 -48.03 51.43 -11.99
N ILE A 150 -49.07 51.54 -11.14
CA ILE A 150 -49.92 52.75 -11.03
C ILE A 150 -49.10 53.97 -10.59
N PHE A 151 -47.99 53.75 -9.87
CA PHE A 151 -47.04 54.77 -9.44
C PHE A 151 -45.81 54.88 -10.37
N GLY A 152 -45.83 54.25 -11.55
CA GLY A 152 -44.74 54.27 -12.52
C GLY A 152 -43.61 53.26 -12.27
N MET A 153 -43.79 52.33 -11.32
CA MET A 153 -42.82 51.27 -11.03
C MET A 153 -43.30 49.93 -11.61
N ALA A 154 -42.88 49.61 -12.84
CA ALA A 154 -43.30 48.39 -13.53
C ALA A 154 -42.54 47.12 -13.08
N SER A 155 -41.32 47.27 -12.56
CA SER A 155 -40.50 46.16 -12.06
C SER A 155 -39.51 46.64 -11.00
N THR A 156 -38.92 45.67 -10.31
CA THR A 156 -37.80 45.86 -9.39
C THR A 156 -36.78 44.74 -9.59
N THR A 157 -35.50 45.00 -9.34
CA THR A 157 -34.47 43.95 -9.46
C THR A 157 -34.32 43.22 -8.13
N LEU A 158 -34.56 41.91 -8.14
CA LEU A 158 -34.22 41.03 -7.02
C LEU A 158 -32.77 40.60 -7.18
N SER A 159 -32.00 40.62 -6.09
CA SER A 159 -30.64 40.11 -6.08
C SER A 159 -30.46 39.15 -4.91
N ALA A 160 -29.75 38.06 -5.16
CA ALA A 160 -29.34 37.09 -4.14
C ALA A 160 -27.87 36.74 -4.34
N LYS A 161 -27.24 36.27 -3.27
CA LYS A 161 -25.90 35.70 -3.32
C LYS A 161 -25.80 34.54 -2.35
N ALA A 162 -24.99 33.57 -2.70
CA ALA A 162 -24.62 32.46 -1.84
C ALA A 162 -23.11 32.24 -1.92
N THR A 163 -22.48 31.84 -0.83
CA THR A 163 -21.08 31.37 -0.84
C THR A 163 -21.02 29.96 -0.28
N ALA A 164 -20.42 29.05 -1.05
CA ALA A 164 -20.16 27.68 -0.64
C ALA A 164 -18.64 27.45 -0.50
N VAL A 165 -18.24 26.64 0.46
CA VAL A 165 -16.84 26.29 0.75
C VAL A 165 -16.65 24.78 0.81
N LEU A 166 -15.51 24.32 0.32
CA LEU A 166 -14.96 23.00 0.59
C LEU A 166 -14.47 22.94 2.02
N VAL A 167 -15.09 22.10 2.84
CA VAL A 167 -14.68 21.95 4.23
C VAL A 167 -13.33 21.20 4.25
N PRO A 168 -12.28 21.74 4.89
CA PRO A 168 -11.02 21.02 5.03
C PRO A 168 -11.25 19.75 5.85
N ARG A 169 -10.44 18.72 5.59
CA ARG A 169 -10.53 17.43 6.27
C ARG A 169 -9.32 17.22 7.17
N ASP A 170 -9.59 16.67 8.35
CA ASP A 170 -8.59 15.97 9.14
C ASP A 170 -8.80 14.48 8.87
N ILE A 171 -7.80 13.85 8.27
CA ILE A 171 -7.87 12.47 7.79
C ILE A 171 -6.95 11.61 8.67
N ALA A 172 -7.50 10.59 9.32
CA ALA A 172 -6.70 9.55 9.97
C ALA A 172 -6.66 8.32 9.06
N VAL A 173 -5.48 8.00 8.55
CA VAL A 173 -5.22 6.72 7.91
C VAL A 173 -4.84 5.73 9.01
N VAL A 174 -5.63 4.66 9.15
CA VAL A 174 -5.46 3.62 10.16
C VAL A 174 -5.01 2.34 9.45
N LEU A 175 -3.72 2.04 9.56
CA LEU A 175 -3.06 0.93 8.88
C LEU A 175 -3.00 -0.30 9.78
N ASP A 176 -3.46 -1.43 9.27
CA ASP A 176 -3.21 -2.72 9.88
C ASP A 176 -1.74 -3.13 9.64
N LEU A 177 -1.03 -3.44 10.72
CA LEU A 177 0.36 -3.92 10.71
C LEU A 177 0.46 -5.25 11.45
N SER A 178 -0.66 -5.99 11.55
CA SER A 178 -0.66 -7.37 12.00
C SER A 178 0.15 -8.25 11.05
N ALA A 179 0.49 -9.46 11.51
CA ALA A 179 1.30 -10.37 10.70
C ALA A 179 0.55 -10.80 9.43
N SER A 180 -0.78 -10.85 9.45
CA SER A 180 -1.56 -11.35 8.31
C SER A 180 -1.48 -10.47 7.05
N HIS A 181 -0.92 -9.27 7.15
CA HIS A 181 -0.64 -8.43 5.99
C HIS A 181 0.57 -8.86 5.12
N ASN A 182 1.10 -10.07 5.34
CA ASN A 182 1.98 -10.76 4.40
C ASN A 182 1.39 -12.08 3.86
N ASP A 183 0.15 -12.44 4.24
CA ASP A 183 -0.47 -13.74 3.96
C ASP A 183 -0.55 -14.06 2.47
N ASP A 184 -0.85 -13.05 1.65
CA ASP A 184 -1.00 -13.21 0.19
C ASP A 184 0.35 -13.51 -0.50
N SER A 185 1.47 -13.41 0.22
CA SER A 185 2.78 -13.88 -0.23
C SER A 185 3.14 -15.27 0.29
N GLU A 186 2.41 -15.83 1.27
CA GLU A 186 2.79 -17.07 1.92
C GLU A 186 2.43 -18.33 1.10
N LEU A 187 3.24 -19.38 1.22
CA LEU A 187 3.03 -20.70 0.62
C LEU A 187 1.71 -21.37 1.04
N ARG A 188 1.00 -20.87 2.04
CA ARG A 188 -0.34 -21.37 2.35
C ARG A 188 -1.41 -20.86 1.37
N HIS A 189 -1.13 -19.80 0.61
CA HIS A 189 -2.08 -19.13 -0.30
C HIS A 189 -1.80 -19.33 -1.80
N TYR A 190 -0.72 -20.01 -2.20
CA TYR A 190 -0.34 -20.24 -3.62
C TYR A 190 -1.41 -20.92 -4.50
N LYS A 191 -2.40 -21.59 -3.89
CA LYS A 191 -3.53 -22.21 -4.62
C LYS A 191 -4.72 -21.27 -4.82
N ILE A 192 -4.70 -20.12 -4.15
CA ILE A 192 -5.83 -19.20 -4.03
C ILE A 192 -5.50 -17.87 -4.71
N THR A 193 -4.27 -17.37 -4.54
CA THR A 193 -3.77 -16.14 -5.16
C THR A 193 -2.36 -16.35 -5.70
N ASP A 194 -1.94 -15.46 -6.59
CA ASP A 194 -0.55 -15.35 -7.00
C ASP A 194 0.29 -14.88 -5.81
N ILE A 195 1.44 -15.53 -5.62
CA ILE A 195 2.37 -15.25 -4.52
C ILE A 195 3.73 -14.83 -5.08
N ASN A 196 4.40 -13.88 -4.44
CA ASN A 196 5.62 -13.26 -4.92
C ASN A 196 6.85 -13.51 -4.02
N LEU A 197 6.98 -14.73 -3.48
CA LEU A 197 8.12 -15.07 -2.63
C LEU A 197 9.47 -14.85 -3.31
N ARG A 198 9.55 -15.00 -4.65
CA ARG A 198 10.79 -14.73 -5.39
C ARG A 198 11.15 -13.25 -5.30
N ASP A 199 10.19 -12.36 -5.50
CA ASP A 199 10.41 -10.91 -5.46
C ASP A 199 10.81 -10.45 -4.05
N ILE A 200 10.20 -11.06 -3.02
CA ILE A 200 10.59 -10.83 -1.63
C ILE A 200 12.03 -11.26 -1.40
N TRP A 201 12.38 -12.47 -1.84
CA TRP A 201 13.75 -12.97 -1.73
C TRP A 201 14.76 -12.07 -2.44
N THR A 202 14.47 -11.61 -3.66
CA THR A 202 15.38 -10.73 -4.41
C THR A 202 15.51 -9.34 -3.80
N ALA A 203 14.53 -8.89 -3.02
CA ALA A 203 14.57 -7.62 -2.31
C ALA A 203 15.23 -7.71 -0.93
N LEU A 204 15.39 -8.92 -0.37
CA LEU A 204 16.16 -9.09 0.86
C LEU A 204 17.63 -8.77 0.59
N PRO A 205 18.31 -8.07 1.49
CA PRO A 205 19.69 -7.71 1.28
C PRO A 205 20.55 -8.99 1.24
N ASN A 206 21.52 -8.97 0.33
CA ASN A 206 22.57 -9.96 0.27
C ASN A 206 23.52 -9.76 1.45
N ASN A 207 23.08 -10.24 2.62
CA ASN A 207 23.87 -10.20 3.86
C ASN A 207 24.99 -11.25 3.86
N ASN A 208 25.08 -12.04 2.79
CA ASN A 208 26.24 -12.85 2.52
C ASN A 208 27.26 -11.93 1.84
N ASP A 209 28.20 -11.41 2.63
CA ASP A 209 29.59 -11.61 2.25
C ASP A 209 29.70 -13.09 1.94
N VAL A 210 29.59 -13.43 0.65
CA VAL A 210 29.51 -14.80 0.15
C VAL A 210 30.69 -15.51 0.76
N SER A 211 30.42 -16.36 1.75
CA SER A 211 31.52 -17.04 2.41
C SER A 211 32.23 -17.81 1.31
N PRO A 212 33.54 -17.60 1.16
CA PRO A 212 34.32 -18.07 0.03
C PRO A 212 33.95 -19.53 -0.36
N MET A 213 33.31 -19.76 -1.52
CA MET A 213 33.10 -21.10 -2.08
C MET A 213 34.41 -21.61 -2.70
N THR A 214 35.19 -22.40 -1.97
CA THR A 214 36.37 -23.06 -2.56
C THR A 214 35.90 -24.09 -3.58
N ASP A 215 36.17 -23.84 -4.85
CA ASP A 215 35.99 -24.84 -5.89
C ASP A 215 37.00 -25.98 -5.69
N ALA A 216 36.75 -27.13 -6.32
CA ALA A 216 37.69 -28.25 -6.27
C ALA A 216 39.04 -27.96 -6.97
N LEU A 217 39.21 -26.75 -7.53
CA LEU A 217 40.40 -26.28 -8.23
C LEU A 217 41.38 -25.52 -7.34
N GLY A 218 41.04 -25.27 -6.06
CA GLY A 218 41.90 -24.53 -5.14
C GLY A 218 41.72 -23.01 -5.22
N PHE A 219 40.61 -22.55 -5.79
CA PHE A 219 40.24 -21.14 -5.83
C PHE A 219 38.94 -20.94 -5.12
N THR A 220 38.75 -19.72 -4.66
CA THR A 220 37.52 -19.33 -4.03
C THR A 220 36.90 -18.12 -4.69
N SER A 221 35.62 -18.20 -5.05
CA SER A 221 34.89 -17.08 -5.60
C SER A 221 33.90 -16.46 -4.62
N ALA A 222 33.85 -15.13 -4.59
CA ALA A 222 32.76 -14.34 -4.04
C ALA A 222 32.14 -13.50 -5.17
N VAL A 223 30.82 -13.58 -5.34
CA VAL A 223 30.10 -12.85 -6.39
C VAL A 223 29.08 -11.90 -5.77
N ALA A 224 29.19 -10.63 -6.10
CA ALA A 224 28.20 -9.61 -5.78
C ALA A 224 27.48 -9.19 -7.08
N VAL A 225 26.16 -9.07 -7.00
CA VAL A 225 25.34 -8.52 -8.08
C VAL A 225 24.66 -7.26 -7.56
N SER A 226 24.83 -6.16 -8.27
CA SER A 226 24.10 -4.91 -8.03
C SER A 226 23.15 -4.67 -9.19
N ASP A 227 21.86 -4.56 -8.92
CA ASP A 227 20.91 -4.01 -9.90
C ASP A 227 21.18 -2.49 -10.05
N ASN A 228 21.30 -2.02 -11.29
CA ASN A 228 21.55 -0.62 -11.59
C ASN A 228 20.25 0.19 -11.73
N GLY A 229 19.08 -0.46 -11.72
CA GLY A 229 17.77 0.20 -11.82
C GLY A 229 17.40 0.66 -13.24
N ASP A 230 18.19 0.27 -14.24
CA ASP A 230 18.00 0.63 -15.66
C ASP A 230 17.80 -0.60 -16.56
N GLY A 231 17.54 -1.77 -15.97
CA GLY A 231 17.44 -3.06 -16.68
C GLY A 231 18.79 -3.74 -16.92
N THR A 232 19.87 -3.21 -16.33
CA THR A 232 21.19 -3.86 -16.28
C THR A 232 21.60 -4.17 -14.85
N SER A 233 22.47 -5.17 -14.71
CA SER A 233 23.06 -5.54 -13.43
C SER A 233 24.57 -5.58 -13.56
N THR A 234 25.25 -5.01 -12.58
CA THR A 234 26.71 -5.04 -12.46
C THR A 234 27.12 -6.20 -11.58
N LEU A 235 27.96 -7.07 -12.12
CA LEU A 235 28.55 -8.17 -11.39
C LEU A 235 29.94 -7.75 -10.93
N SER A 236 30.28 -8.05 -9.70
CA SER A 236 31.63 -7.93 -9.15
C SER A 236 32.03 -9.28 -8.54
N ILE A 237 33.15 -9.82 -9.00
CA ILE A 237 33.55 -11.20 -8.75
C ILE A 237 34.98 -11.19 -8.22
N ASP A 238 35.14 -11.56 -6.96
CA ASP A 238 36.45 -11.77 -6.36
C ASP A 238 36.84 -13.24 -6.48
N LEU A 239 37.99 -13.52 -7.08
CA LEU A 239 38.62 -14.84 -7.09
C LEU A 239 39.86 -14.81 -6.21
N THR A 240 39.90 -15.66 -5.19
CA THR A 240 40.99 -15.80 -4.24
C THR A 240 41.71 -17.15 -4.42
N SER A 241 43.03 -17.15 -4.61
CA SER A 241 43.83 -18.38 -4.61
C SER A 241 43.96 -18.97 -3.19
N ASP A 242 44.08 -20.30 -3.09
CA ASP A 242 44.44 -20.96 -1.83
C ASP A 242 45.96 -20.95 -1.56
N ASP A 243 46.38 -21.47 -0.41
CA ASP A 243 47.80 -21.60 -0.04
C ASP A 243 48.44 -22.92 -0.53
N SER A 244 47.77 -23.64 -1.44
CA SER A 244 48.17 -24.95 -1.91
C SER A 244 49.16 -24.87 -3.07
N SER A 245 50.37 -25.40 -2.85
CA SER A 245 51.37 -25.61 -3.91
C SER A 245 50.94 -26.57 -5.03
N LYS A 246 49.72 -27.14 -4.98
CA LYS A 246 49.14 -28.01 -6.01
C LYS A 246 48.15 -27.29 -6.94
N THR A 247 47.79 -26.05 -6.61
CA THR A 247 46.81 -25.27 -7.38
C THR A 247 47.41 -24.91 -8.72
N SER A 248 46.74 -25.32 -9.80
CA SER A 248 47.23 -25.10 -11.16
C SER A 248 46.90 -23.67 -11.59
N ALA A 249 47.91 -22.91 -12.05
CA ALA A 249 47.76 -21.50 -12.40
C ALA A 249 46.63 -21.25 -13.41
N LEU A 250 45.82 -20.21 -13.17
CA LEU A 250 44.80 -19.74 -14.11
C LEU A 250 45.47 -19.06 -15.31
N SER A 251 45.42 -19.68 -16.50
CA SER A 251 45.84 -19.00 -17.74
C SER A 251 44.85 -17.91 -18.14
N HIS A 252 43.57 -18.16 -17.87
CA HIS A 252 42.47 -17.32 -18.30
C HIS A 252 41.21 -17.61 -17.50
N VAL A 253 40.42 -16.58 -17.24
CA VAL A 253 39.12 -16.68 -16.56
C VAL A 253 38.02 -16.46 -17.59
N VAL A 254 36.98 -17.30 -17.62
CA VAL A 254 35.88 -17.18 -18.58
C VAL A 254 34.54 -17.12 -17.86
N PHE A 255 33.79 -16.06 -18.11
CA PHE A 255 32.42 -15.91 -17.66
C PHE A 255 31.51 -16.26 -18.81
N GLY A 256 30.88 -17.44 -18.75
CA GLY A 256 29.91 -17.90 -19.72
C GLY A 256 28.66 -17.05 -19.67
N LEU A 257 28.30 -16.45 -20.80
CA LEU A 257 27.23 -15.48 -20.92
C LEU A 257 26.45 -15.76 -22.20
N PRO A 258 25.14 -15.49 -22.22
CA PRO A 258 24.39 -15.55 -23.47
C PRO A 258 24.91 -14.47 -24.43
N GLN A 259 24.85 -14.74 -25.74
CA GLN A 259 25.55 -13.95 -26.76
C GLN A 259 25.14 -12.47 -26.76
N GLU A 260 23.89 -12.18 -26.42
CA GLU A 260 23.34 -10.84 -26.27
C GLU A 260 24.03 -9.99 -25.18
N ALA A 261 24.64 -10.62 -24.17
CA ALA A 261 25.30 -9.92 -23.07
C ALA A 261 26.79 -9.62 -23.33
N TRP A 262 27.38 -10.19 -24.38
CA TRP A 262 28.84 -10.16 -24.59
C TRP A 262 29.39 -8.75 -24.78
N GLN A 263 28.72 -7.93 -25.60
CA GLN A 263 29.21 -6.59 -25.91
C GLN A 263 29.16 -5.69 -24.66
N ALA A 264 28.02 -5.69 -23.95
CA ALA A 264 27.85 -4.92 -22.72
C ALA A 264 28.88 -5.31 -21.65
N ALA A 265 29.13 -6.62 -21.51
CA ALA A 265 30.09 -7.13 -20.55
C ALA A 265 31.53 -6.73 -20.90
N VAL A 266 31.96 -6.85 -22.17
CA VAL A 266 33.31 -6.43 -22.59
C VAL A 266 33.51 -4.92 -22.42
N ASP A 267 32.52 -4.11 -22.81
CA ASP A 267 32.63 -2.64 -22.80
C ASP A 267 32.73 -2.06 -21.38
N SER A 268 32.16 -2.76 -20.39
CA SER A 268 32.11 -2.34 -18.99
C SER A 268 33.12 -3.08 -18.09
N ALA A 269 33.86 -4.04 -18.66
CA ALA A 269 34.68 -4.94 -17.87
C ALA A 269 35.90 -4.24 -17.25
N THR A 270 36.16 -4.54 -15.98
CA THR A 270 37.31 -4.08 -15.21
C THR A 270 37.88 -5.23 -14.38
N THR A 271 39.19 -5.18 -14.09
CA THR A 271 39.85 -6.18 -13.23
C THR A 271 40.91 -5.53 -12.34
N SER A 272 41.20 -6.15 -11.18
CA SER A 272 42.25 -5.68 -10.27
C SER A 272 43.60 -6.40 -10.45
N GLY A 273 43.65 -7.49 -11.22
CA GLY A 273 44.87 -8.26 -11.51
C GLY A 273 45.51 -7.92 -12.87
N THR A 274 46.59 -8.60 -13.24
CA THR A 274 47.28 -8.37 -14.52
C THR A 274 46.67 -9.24 -15.63
N TYR A 275 45.62 -8.72 -16.27
CA TYR A 275 44.92 -9.36 -17.40
C TYR A 275 45.01 -8.50 -18.66
N ALA A 276 44.91 -9.15 -19.82
CA ALA A 276 44.72 -8.47 -21.10
C ALA A 276 43.29 -7.90 -21.16
N ASP A 277 43.07 -6.98 -22.11
CA ASP A 277 41.73 -6.45 -22.36
C ASP A 277 40.75 -7.61 -22.62
N PRO A 278 39.56 -7.59 -21.98
CA PRO A 278 38.61 -8.68 -22.06
C PRO A 278 38.11 -8.88 -23.49
N VAL A 279 37.98 -10.14 -23.89
CA VAL A 279 37.48 -10.53 -25.22
C VAL A 279 36.26 -11.43 -25.07
N SER A 280 35.33 -11.33 -26.02
CA SER A 280 34.19 -12.26 -26.08
C SER A 280 34.43 -13.36 -27.11
N GLY A 281 33.90 -14.55 -26.84
CA GLY A 281 34.01 -15.70 -27.74
C GLY A 281 33.88 -17.03 -27.03
N THR A 282 34.03 -18.11 -27.80
CA THR A 282 34.13 -19.46 -27.25
C THR A 282 35.57 -19.76 -26.89
N ASP A 283 35.80 -20.04 -25.61
CA ASP A 283 37.12 -20.42 -25.14
C ASP A 283 37.51 -21.80 -25.71
N PRO A 284 38.63 -21.93 -26.43
CA PRO A 284 39.00 -23.16 -27.12
C PRO A 284 39.43 -24.28 -26.15
N THR A 285 39.71 -23.96 -24.89
CA THR A 285 40.16 -24.93 -23.88
C THR A 285 38.98 -25.52 -23.10
N THR A 286 37.98 -24.70 -22.77
CA THR A 286 36.81 -25.09 -21.96
C THR A 286 35.53 -25.30 -22.77
N GLY A 287 35.44 -24.75 -23.98
CA GLY A 287 34.23 -24.76 -24.80
C GLY A 287 33.14 -23.77 -24.32
N VAL A 288 33.40 -23.00 -23.28
CA VAL A 288 32.46 -22.02 -22.71
C VAL A 288 32.43 -20.77 -23.59
N ALA A 289 31.22 -20.30 -23.92
CA ALA A 289 31.00 -19.12 -24.73
C ALA A 289 30.64 -17.92 -23.84
N GLY A 290 31.39 -16.83 -23.92
CA GLY A 290 31.24 -15.73 -22.98
C GLY A 290 32.35 -14.68 -23.06
N VAL A 291 32.63 -14.03 -21.93
CA VAL A 291 33.71 -13.04 -21.79
C VAL A 291 34.91 -13.68 -21.11
N LYS A 292 36.08 -13.44 -21.68
CA LYS A 292 37.34 -14.07 -21.31
C LYS A 292 38.39 -13.02 -20.93
N PHE A 293 39.07 -13.28 -19.83
CA PHE A 293 40.18 -12.50 -19.30
C PHE A 293 41.46 -13.35 -19.34
N ASP A 294 42.38 -13.02 -20.23
CA ASP A 294 43.66 -13.72 -20.36
C ASP A 294 44.71 -13.11 -19.43
N ALA A 295 45.38 -13.91 -18.60
CA ALA A 295 46.43 -13.41 -17.71
C ALA A 295 47.68 -12.98 -18.51
N VAL A 296 48.26 -11.83 -18.17
CA VAL A 296 49.51 -11.33 -18.77
C VAL A 296 50.64 -11.48 -17.77
N GLY A 297 51.27 -12.66 -17.73
CA GLY A 297 52.38 -12.98 -16.83
C GLY A 297 52.06 -14.14 -15.89
N THR A 298 52.39 -13.97 -14.60
CA THR A 298 52.04 -14.93 -13.56
C THR A 298 50.56 -14.73 -13.22
N GLY A 299 49.72 -15.72 -13.54
CA GLY A 299 48.29 -15.70 -13.25
C GLY A 299 48.00 -15.87 -11.77
N LEU A 300 46.72 -15.71 -11.39
CA LEU A 300 46.26 -15.87 -10.01
C LEU A 300 46.73 -17.22 -9.42
N GLY A 301 47.47 -17.19 -8.32
CA GLY A 301 48.01 -18.35 -7.60
C GLY A 301 49.31 -18.94 -8.17
N GLU A 302 49.96 -18.30 -9.14
CA GLU A 302 51.16 -18.82 -9.82
C GLU A 302 52.46 -18.69 -8.99
N ASP A 303 52.50 -17.79 -8.01
CA ASP A 303 53.65 -17.59 -7.11
C ASP A 303 53.52 -18.36 -5.78
N GLY A 304 52.40 -19.06 -5.58
CA GLY A 304 52.07 -19.75 -4.34
C GLY A 304 51.60 -18.82 -3.22
N ALA A 305 51.32 -17.55 -3.51
CA ALA A 305 50.68 -16.62 -2.59
C ALA A 305 49.16 -16.77 -2.62
N VAL A 306 48.54 -16.50 -1.47
CA VAL A 306 47.10 -16.26 -1.35
C VAL A 306 46.83 -14.82 -1.78
N GLU A 307 46.20 -14.64 -2.92
CA GLU A 307 45.90 -13.35 -3.53
C GLU A 307 44.47 -13.34 -4.08
N THR A 308 43.86 -12.15 -4.14
CA THR A 308 42.50 -11.95 -4.62
C THR A 308 42.49 -11.01 -5.82
N HIS A 309 41.94 -11.45 -6.94
CA HIS A 309 41.68 -10.62 -8.11
C HIS A 309 40.17 -10.40 -8.28
N ASN A 310 39.78 -9.15 -8.49
CA ASN A 310 38.42 -8.74 -8.80
C ASN A 310 38.21 -8.71 -10.32
N PHE A 311 37.03 -9.13 -10.76
CA PHE A 311 36.52 -9.00 -12.11
C PHE A 311 35.13 -8.38 -12.03
N SER A 312 34.88 -7.29 -12.73
CA SER A 312 33.61 -6.60 -12.69
C SER A 312 33.14 -6.24 -14.08
N PHE A 313 31.87 -6.49 -14.40
CA PHE A 313 31.27 -6.16 -15.69
C PHE A 313 29.73 -6.07 -15.58
N THR A 314 29.11 -5.35 -16.50
CA THR A 314 27.65 -5.10 -16.53
C THR A 314 27.00 -5.91 -17.65
N ILE A 315 25.87 -6.54 -17.35
CA ILE A 315 25.05 -7.29 -18.32
C ILE A 315 23.58 -6.88 -18.23
N PRO A 316 22.74 -7.17 -19.24
CA PRO A 316 21.29 -7.09 -19.09
C PRO A 316 20.82 -7.97 -17.94
N THR A 317 19.94 -7.47 -17.07
CA THR A 317 19.46 -8.22 -15.89
C THR A 317 18.82 -9.55 -16.26
N ALA A 318 18.13 -9.62 -17.41
CA ALA A 318 17.54 -10.85 -17.93
C ALA A 318 18.57 -11.94 -18.29
N SER A 319 19.84 -11.58 -18.47
CA SER A 319 20.93 -12.51 -18.78
C SER A 319 21.55 -13.16 -17.54
N LEU A 320 21.21 -12.70 -16.32
CA LEU A 320 21.73 -13.27 -15.06
C LEU A 320 21.35 -14.75 -14.90
N ASP A 321 20.11 -15.12 -15.22
CA ASP A 321 19.59 -16.48 -15.06
C ASP A 321 20.24 -17.50 -16.03
N ALA A 322 20.95 -17.03 -17.06
CA ALA A 322 21.64 -17.86 -18.06
C ALA A 322 23.17 -17.81 -17.93
N MET A 323 23.70 -17.10 -16.93
CA MET A 323 25.14 -16.98 -16.71
C MET A 323 25.71 -18.28 -16.12
N THR A 324 26.87 -18.69 -16.63
CA THR A 324 27.64 -19.82 -16.10
C THR A 324 29.07 -19.37 -15.86
N MET A 325 29.55 -19.38 -14.62
CA MET A 325 30.94 -19.04 -14.33
C MET A 325 31.83 -20.28 -14.45
N VAL A 326 32.88 -20.22 -15.27
CA VAL A 326 33.82 -21.34 -15.42
C VAL A 326 35.26 -20.84 -15.36
N VAL A 327 36.00 -21.31 -14.38
CA VAL A 327 37.42 -20.95 -14.20
C VAL A 327 38.30 -21.96 -14.94
N ALA A 328 39.24 -21.48 -15.77
CA ALA A 328 40.10 -22.32 -16.62
C ALA A 328 41.58 -22.22 -16.23
N THR A 329 42.29 -23.35 -16.21
CA THR A 329 43.72 -23.40 -15.83
C THR A 329 44.64 -23.71 -17.02
N LYS A 330 45.95 -23.38 -16.90
CA LYS A 330 47.01 -23.72 -17.88
C LYS A 330 47.14 -25.24 -18.14
N ALA A 331 46.61 -26.09 -17.25
CA ALA A 331 46.88 -27.54 -17.22
C ALA A 331 45.79 -28.43 -17.86
N GLY A 332 44.67 -27.87 -18.33
CA GLY A 332 43.54 -28.61 -18.90
C GLY A 332 42.29 -28.58 -18.02
N THR A 333 41.18 -29.11 -18.55
CA THR A 333 39.83 -29.01 -17.99
C THR A 333 39.66 -29.86 -16.73
N ASP A 334 39.30 -29.23 -15.61
CA ASP A 334 38.38 -29.84 -14.65
C ASP A 334 37.03 -29.13 -14.82
N THR A 335 36.03 -29.85 -15.31
CA THR A 335 34.68 -29.32 -15.60
C THR A 335 33.79 -29.49 -14.38
N GLY A 336 34.31 -29.22 -13.19
CA GLY A 336 33.47 -29.02 -12.01
C GLY A 336 32.60 -27.80 -12.25
N GLU A 337 31.48 -27.97 -12.96
CA GLU A 337 30.51 -26.93 -13.28
C GLU A 337 30.03 -26.28 -11.98
N ALA A 338 30.67 -25.18 -11.61
CA ALA A 338 30.13 -24.24 -10.64
C ALA A 338 29.16 -23.34 -11.42
N SER A 339 27.97 -23.86 -11.72
CA SER A 339 26.86 -23.04 -12.21
C SER A 339 26.36 -22.18 -11.05
N TYR A 340 26.66 -20.88 -11.07
CA TYR A 340 26.11 -19.92 -10.12
C TYR A 340 24.80 -19.38 -10.71
N GLU A 341 23.66 -19.81 -10.18
CA GLU A 341 22.40 -19.09 -10.38
C GLU A 341 22.48 -17.78 -9.58
N LEU A 342 23.00 -16.73 -10.20
CA LEU A 342 23.13 -15.39 -9.62
C LEU A 342 21.77 -14.67 -9.58
N SER A 343 20.73 -15.36 -9.13
CA SER A 343 19.48 -14.69 -8.82
C SER A 343 19.72 -13.72 -7.65
N PRO A 344 19.21 -12.47 -7.71
CA PRO A 344 19.72 -11.34 -6.93
C PRO A 344 19.49 -11.37 -5.40
N GLY A 345 18.99 -12.48 -4.83
CA GLY A 345 18.72 -12.62 -3.40
C GLY A 345 19.73 -13.50 -2.64
N PRO A 346 19.66 -13.53 -1.30
CA PRO A 346 20.66 -14.20 -0.47
C PRO A 346 20.64 -15.72 -0.62
N THR A 347 21.82 -16.34 -0.70
CA THR A 347 22.02 -17.79 -0.67
C THR A 347 22.41 -18.26 0.74
N PHE A 348 22.09 -19.50 1.11
CA PHE A 348 22.43 -19.99 2.45
C PHE A 348 22.98 -21.42 2.38
N GLY A 349 24.30 -21.55 2.45
CA GLY A 349 24.98 -22.82 2.22
C GLY A 349 24.68 -23.31 0.80
N PHE A 350 24.02 -24.47 0.69
CA PHE A 350 23.56 -25.04 -0.59
C PHE A 350 22.07 -24.81 -0.86
N MET A 351 21.46 -23.84 -0.18
CA MET A 351 20.20 -23.24 -0.63
C MET A 351 20.57 -22.11 -1.58
N ASP A 352 20.90 -22.49 -2.82
CA ASP A 352 21.50 -21.66 -3.87
C ASP A 352 20.63 -21.58 -5.15
N THR A 353 19.55 -22.37 -5.22
CA THR A 353 18.60 -22.39 -6.34
C THR A 353 17.20 -22.07 -5.86
N TRP A 354 16.49 -21.19 -6.57
CA TRP A 354 15.08 -20.87 -6.27
C TRP A 354 14.13 -22.04 -6.59
N GLY A 355 14.42 -22.73 -7.69
CA GLY A 355 13.60 -23.80 -8.24
C GLY A 355 12.41 -23.29 -9.05
N THR A 356 11.24 -23.91 -8.92
CA THR A 356 10.06 -23.52 -9.72
C THR A 356 9.63 -22.09 -9.43
N THR A 357 9.47 -21.26 -10.48
CA THR A 357 9.11 -19.84 -10.39
C THR A 357 7.61 -19.59 -10.41
N ASP A 358 6.86 -20.36 -11.22
CA ASP A 358 5.40 -20.31 -11.25
C ASP A 358 4.82 -21.09 -10.06
N LEU A 359 4.26 -20.35 -9.10
CA LEU A 359 3.63 -20.87 -7.90
C LEU A 359 2.10 -20.86 -8.00
N SER A 360 1.54 -21.20 -9.17
CA SER A 360 0.10 -21.37 -9.37
C SER A 360 -0.48 -22.59 -8.65
N SER A 361 -1.80 -22.75 -8.72
CA SER A 361 -2.52 -23.93 -8.20
C SER A 361 -2.00 -25.30 -8.66
N SER A 362 -1.24 -25.34 -9.76
CA SER A 362 -0.60 -26.53 -10.32
C SER A 362 0.75 -26.89 -9.69
N TYR A 363 1.34 -25.98 -8.90
CA TYR A 363 2.66 -26.14 -8.33
C TYR A 363 2.76 -27.33 -7.37
N ASN A 364 3.80 -28.15 -7.60
CA ASN A 364 4.08 -29.38 -6.86
C ASN A 364 5.46 -29.30 -6.16
N PRO A 365 5.48 -29.03 -4.84
CA PRO A 365 6.72 -28.96 -4.06
C PRO A 365 7.50 -30.28 -4.07
N ALA A 366 6.86 -31.40 -4.41
CA ALA A 366 7.49 -32.70 -4.34
C ALA A 366 8.63 -32.88 -5.36
N ILE A 367 8.54 -32.17 -6.48
CA ILE A 367 9.43 -32.23 -7.63
C ILE A 367 10.15 -30.90 -7.89
N ASP A 368 10.01 -29.91 -6.99
CA ASP A 368 10.67 -28.62 -7.15
C ASP A 368 12.19 -28.80 -6.99
N PRO A 369 13.00 -28.43 -8.01
CA PRO A 369 14.45 -28.61 -7.97
C PRO A 369 15.15 -27.75 -6.91
N GLY A 370 14.54 -26.65 -6.45
CA GLY A 370 15.06 -25.80 -5.37
C GLY A 370 14.75 -26.32 -3.96
N LEU A 371 14.07 -27.46 -3.83
CA LEU A 371 13.66 -28.02 -2.54
C LEU A 371 14.30 -29.39 -2.25
N LEU A 372 15.11 -29.45 -1.20
CA LEU A 372 15.76 -30.67 -0.75
C LEU A 372 14.96 -31.36 0.37
N ARG A 373 14.57 -32.62 0.17
CA ARG A 373 13.77 -33.36 1.15
C ARG A 373 14.62 -34.08 2.20
N LEU A 374 14.53 -33.66 3.46
CA LEU A 374 15.30 -34.16 4.61
C LEU A 374 14.39 -34.57 5.80
N PRO A 375 13.62 -35.67 5.68
CA PRO A 375 12.61 -36.06 6.66
C PRO A 375 13.18 -36.47 8.02
N TYR A 376 12.46 -36.12 9.09
CA TYR A 376 12.69 -36.59 10.46
C TYR A 376 12.30 -38.06 10.61
N ASN A 377 13.08 -38.83 11.39
CA ASN A 377 12.83 -40.24 11.69
C ASN A 377 12.77 -41.12 10.43
N SER A 378 13.57 -40.77 9.42
CA SER A 378 13.68 -41.51 8.16
C SER A 378 15.10 -41.41 7.61
N SER A 379 15.72 -42.57 7.36
CA SER A 379 17.04 -42.61 6.71
C SER A 379 16.90 -42.11 5.27
N TRP A 380 17.89 -41.36 4.81
CA TRP A 380 17.88 -40.76 3.48
C TRP A 380 18.56 -41.71 2.49
N THR A 381 18.08 -41.74 1.24
CA THR A 381 18.61 -42.62 0.19
C THR A 381 19.03 -41.86 -1.06
N SER A 382 19.01 -40.53 -1.02
CA SER A 382 19.37 -39.70 -2.17
C SER A 382 20.85 -39.87 -2.53
N SER A 383 21.13 -40.32 -3.75
CA SER A 383 22.49 -40.42 -4.27
C SER A 383 23.13 -39.05 -4.47
N SER A 384 22.36 -38.01 -4.83
CA SER A 384 22.88 -36.65 -4.98
C SER A 384 23.40 -36.07 -3.67
N ILE A 385 22.69 -36.31 -2.55
CA ILE A 385 23.15 -35.93 -1.21
C ILE A 385 24.46 -36.64 -0.87
N GLN A 386 24.53 -37.95 -1.11
CA GLN A 386 25.76 -38.72 -0.83
C GLN A 386 26.94 -38.19 -1.63
N SER A 387 26.77 -37.99 -2.94
CA SER A 387 27.82 -37.45 -3.81
C SER A 387 28.28 -36.08 -3.35
N ARG A 388 27.36 -35.18 -2.97
CA ARG A 388 27.70 -33.85 -2.45
C ARG A 388 28.49 -33.92 -1.14
N LEU A 389 28.09 -34.78 -0.19
CA LEU A 389 28.84 -34.98 1.04
C LEU A 389 30.25 -35.56 0.80
N TYR A 390 30.39 -36.49 -0.13
CA TYR A 390 31.71 -37.00 -0.52
C TYR A 390 32.58 -35.94 -1.18
N ALA A 391 32.00 -35.09 -2.03
CA ALA A 391 32.71 -33.97 -2.67
C ALA A 391 33.22 -32.96 -1.63
N LEU A 392 32.46 -32.72 -0.55
CA LEU A 392 32.91 -31.94 0.60
C LEU A 392 34.01 -32.61 1.45
N GLY A 393 34.36 -33.85 1.12
CA GLY A 393 35.44 -34.57 1.78
C GLY A 393 35.03 -35.40 2.99
N TYR A 394 33.73 -35.56 3.28
CA TYR A 394 33.27 -36.50 4.31
C TYR A 394 33.64 -37.94 3.96
N CYS A 395 34.09 -38.71 4.95
CA CYS A 395 34.47 -40.10 4.72
C CYS A 395 33.23 -41.03 4.73
N TYR A 396 33.43 -42.29 4.33
CA TYR A 396 32.33 -43.27 4.24
C TYR A 396 31.53 -43.44 5.54
N SER A 397 32.19 -43.47 6.70
CA SER A 397 31.49 -43.61 7.99
C SER A 397 30.67 -42.36 8.35
N GLU A 398 31.18 -41.18 8.06
CA GLU A 398 30.48 -39.91 8.28
C GLU A 398 29.24 -39.81 7.39
N VAL A 399 29.38 -40.08 6.08
CA VAL A 399 28.24 -40.08 5.15
C VAL A 399 27.19 -41.09 5.59
N ARG A 400 27.59 -42.30 6.00
CA ARG A 400 26.64 -43.32 6.50
C ARG A 400 25.89 -42.85 7.76
N ALA A 401 26.56 -42.14 8.67
CA ALA A 401 25.92 -41.58 9.87
C ALA A 401 24.98 -40.42 9.50
N LEU A 402 25.41 -39.49 8.64
CA LEU A 402 24.61 -38.36 8.15
C LEU A 402 23.35 -38.80 7.40
N MET A 403 23.37 -39.95 6.73
CA MET A 403 22.21 -40.50 6.01
C MET A 403 21.28 -41.36 6.90
N SER A 404 21.63 -41.62 8.17
CA SER A 404 20.89 -42.54 9.05
C SER A 404 20.01 -41.81 10.08
N ALA A 405 18.76 -42.22 10.21
CA ALA A 405 17.83 -41.67 11.21
C ALA A 405 17.95 -42.27 12.63
N GLN A 406 18.91 -43.17 12.84
CA GLN A 406 19.05 -43.93 14.09
C GLN A 406 19.05 -43.05 15.35
N TYR A 407 19.60 -41.83 15.27
CA TYR A 407 19.77 -40.92 16.42
C TYR A 407 18.91 -39.65 16.34
N ASP A 408 17.91 -39.61 15.44
CA ASP A 408 17.05 -38.43 15.27
C ASP A 408 16.28 -38.07 16.55
N SER A 409 15.87 -39.09 17.32
CA SER A 409 15.20 -38.92 18.63
C SER A 409 16.11 -38.29 19.69
N SER A 410 17.43 -38.34 19.50
CA SER A 410 18.43 -37.71 20.37
C SER A 410 18.88 -36.33 19.89
N GLY A 411 18.15 -35.73 18.93
CA GLY A 411 18.47 -34.40 18.39
C GLY A 411 19.46 -34.42 17.22
N SER A 412 19.93 -35.59 16.78
CA SER A 412 20.89 -35.70 15.66
C SER A 412 20.32 -35.18 14.34
N TRP A 413 19.00 -35.18 14.19
CA TRP A 413 18.35 -34.74 12.94
C TRP A 413 18.71 -33.31 12.56
N TYR A 414 18.76 -32.38 13.53
CA TYR A 414 19.12 -30.98 13.25
C TYR A 414 20.53 -30.86 12.68
N GLY A 415 21.49 -31.61 13.25
CA GLY A 415 22.86 -31.63 12.76
C GLY A 415 22.97 -32.24 11.37
N ARG A 416 22.24 -33.34 11.11
CA ARG A 416 22.17 -33.94 9.77
C ARG A 416 21.63 -32.96 8.73
N VAL A 417 20.58 -32.22 9.06
CA VAL A 417 19.98 -31.20 8.19
C VAL A 417 20.96 -30.05 7.94
N ALA A 418 21.52 -29.46 9.00
CA ALA A 418 22.46 -28.34 8.90
C ALA A 418 23.67 -28.67 8.01
N VAL A 419 24.27 -29.85 8.21
CA VAL A 419 25.42 -30.31 7.41
C VAL A 419 25.04 -30.54 5.95
N THR A 420 23.88 -31.15 5.72
CA THR A 420 23.44 -31.47 4.35
C THR A 420 23.05 -30.22 3.56
N LEU A 421 22.55 -29.18 4.23
CA LEU A 421 22.30 -27.87 3.64
C LEU A 421 23.56 -27.01 3.52
N GLY A 422 24.73 -27.49 3.95
CA GLY A 422 25.98 -26.72 3.86
C GLY A 422 26.08 -25.56 4.87
N LEU A 423 25.19 -25.50 5.85
CA LEU A 423 25.17 -24.44 6.87
C LEU A 423 26.22 -24.67 7.97
N ALA A 424 26.62 -25.92 8.17
CA ALA A 424 27.60 -26.32 9.17
C ALA A 424 28.46 -27.52 8.71
N ARG A 425 29.61 -27.71 9.36
CA ARG A 425 30.41 -28.93 9.25
C ARG A 425 30.32 -29.76 10.51
N TRP A 426 30.39 -31.08 10.35
CA TRP A 426 30.42 -32.02 11.48
C TRP A 426 31.85 -32.38 11.86
N ARG A 427 32.23 -32.01 13.08
CA ARG A 427 33.47 -32.43 13.74
C ARG A 427 33.29 -33.83 14.32
N SER A 428 33.16 -34.83 13.46
CA SER A 428 32.69 -36.16 13.86
C SER A 428 33.60 -36.92 14.84
N GLY A 429 34.91 -36.67 14.79
CA GLY A 429 35.91 -37.48 15.50
C GLY A 429 36.18 -38.85 14.85
N HIS A 430 35.53 -39.16 13.72
CA HIS A 430 35.78 -40.41 12.98
C HIS A 430 37.20 -40.43 12.40
N PRO A 431 37.90 -41.59 12.41
CA PRO A 431 39.18 -41.74 11.72
C PRO A 431 39.06 -41.38 10.23
N GLY A 432 39.91 -40.46 9.76
CA GLY A 432 39.88 -39.97 8.37
C GLY A 432 38.67 -39.10 8.02
N GLY A 433 37.90 -38.67 9.04
CA GLY A 433 36.78 -37.76 8.88
C GLY A 433 37.20 -36.34 8.50
N LEU A 434 36.25 -35.54 8.03
CA LEU A 434 36.50 -34.21 7.47
C LEU A 434 37.27 -33.29 8.43
N TRP A 435 36.99 -33.38 9.74
CA TRP A 435 37.65 -32.62 10.80
C TRP A 435 39.19 -32.71 10.76
N THR A 436 39.75 -33.85 10.33
CA THR A 436 41.21 -34.03 10.21
C THR A 436 41.79 -33.23 9.05
N LYS A 437 41.03 -33.08 7.97
CA LYS A 437 41.41 -32.33 6.77
C LYS A 437 41.31 -30.83 6.99
N THR A 438 40.34 -30.41 7.80
CA THR A 438 40.10 -29.01 8.16
C THR A 438 40.90 -28.55 9.38
N GLY A 439 41.62 -29.45 10.06
CA GLY A 439 42.41 -29.13 11.25
C GLY A 439 41.57 -28.81 12.50
N GLU A 440 40.29 -29.18 12.51
CA GLU A 440 39.37 -28.88 13.60
C GLU A 440 39.56 -29.82 14.80
N THR A 441 39.08 -29.42 15.99
CA THR A 441 39.08 -30.33 17.15
C THR A 441 38.07 -31.46 16.94
N PRO A 442 38.43 -32.74 17.16
CA PRO A 442 37.50 -33.85 16.96
C PRO A 442 36.34 -33.81 17.95
N GLY A 443 35.18 -34.28 17.51
CA GLY A 443 34.06 -34.62 18.38
C GLY A 443 34.25 -35.97 19.06
N ASN A 444 33.16 -36.57 19.53
CA ASN A 444 33.22 -37.74 20.41
C ASN A 444 33.33 -39.10 19.68
N ASN A 445 33.46 -39.12 18.34
CA ASN A 445 33.61 -40.32 17.53
C ASN A 445 32.43 -41.31 17.66
N ASN A 446 31.21 -40.80 17.80
CA ASN A 446 29.98 -41.60 17.69
C ASN A 446 29.27 -41.34 16.35
N ASN A 447 28.12 -42.01 16.12
CA ASN A 447 27.33 -41.85 14.89
C ASN A 447 26.17 -40.84 15.05
N ALA A 448 26.08 -40.15 16.18
CA ALA A 448 25.06 -39.15 16.48
C ALA A 448 25.64 -37.75 16.22
N VAL A 449 25.05 -37.03 15.28
CA VAL A 449 25.53 -35.71 14.89
C VAL A 449 25.14 -34.69 15.98
N GLY A 450 26.08 -34.35 16.85
CA GLY A 450 25.84 -33.44 17.97
C GLY A 450 25.63 -31.99 17.55
N TYR A 451 24.38 -31.55 17.37
CA TYR A 451 24.03 -30.20 16.90
C TYR A 451 24.67 -29.06 17.72
N GLU A 452 24.66 -29.16 19.05
CA GLU A 452 25.17 -28.11 19.95
C GLU A 452 26.66 -28.25 20.26
N THR A 453 27.25 -29.44 20.05
CA THR A 453 28.55 -29.81 20.61
C THR A 453 29.61 -30.15 19.57
N GLU A 454 29.19 -30.54 18.37
CA GLU A 454 30.07 -31.10 17.32
C GLU A 454 29.95 -30.38 15.99
N MET A 455 29.24 -29.25 15.93
CA MET A 455 29.12 -28.44 14.71
C MET A 455 30.20 -27.36 14.65
N THR A 456 30.68 -27.06 13.45
CA THR A 456 31.30 -25.78 13.10
C THR A 456 30.33 -25.07 12.14
N TRP A 457 29.74 -23.95 12.55
CA TRP A 457 28.84 -23.19 11.69
C TRP A 457 29.62 -22.46 10.61
N LEU A 458 29.17 -22.60 9.36
CA LEU A 458 29.73 -21.92 8.20
C LEU A 458 28.89 -20.71 7.80
N VAL A 459 27.58 -20.80 8.05
CA VAL A 459 26.61 -19.76 7.75
C VAL A 459 25.88 -19.43 9.04
N ASP A 460 26.15 -18.25 9.57
CA ASP A 460 25.40 -17.73 10.72
C ASP A 460 23.95 -17.46 10.31
N TYR A 461 23.04 -17.58 11.28
CA TYR A 461 21.64 -17.24 11.03
C TYR A 461 21.52 -15.71 10.87
N PRO A 462 20.94 -15.19 9.77
CA PRO A 462 21.08 -13.79 9.39
C PRO A 462 20.16 -12.81 10.16
N TYR A 463 19.17 -13.30 10.92
CA TYR A 463 18.15 -12.46 11.55
C TYR A 463 18.10 -12.61 13.07
N GLN A 464 17.50 -11.65 13.77
CA GLN A 464 17.37 -11.71 15.23
C GLN A 464 16.14 -12.53 15.66
N GLY A 465 16.12 -12.96 16.92
CA GLY A 465 14.94 -13.58 17.54
C GLY A 465 14.58 -14.99 17.08
N SER A 466 15.42 -15.61 16.24
CA SER A 466 15.20 -16.96 15.69
C SER A 466 16.54 -17.65 15.43
N SER A 467 16.51 -18.85 14.85
CA SER A 467 17.69 -19.65 14.56
C SER A 467 17.45 -20.63 13.40
N TRP A 468 18.54 -21.19 12.86
CA TRP A 468 18.46 -22.33 11.94
C TRP A 468 17.64 -23.50 12.52
N ARG A 469 17.74 -23.73 13.83
CA ARG A 469 16.98 -24.77 14.52
C ARG A 469 15.48 -24.51 14.47
N ASP A 470 15.06 -23.26 14.60
CA ASP A 470 13.66 -22.87 14.54
C ASP A 470 13.09 -23.04 13.13
N TYR A 471 13.87 -22.69 12.09
CA TYR A 471 13.52 -23.01 10.70
C TYR A 471 13.39 -24.53 10.48
N PHE A 472 14.32 -25.33 11.00
CA PHE A 472 14.22 -26.79 10.90
C PHE A 472 12.98 -27.34 11.59
N ASN A 473 12.67 -26.84 12.79
CA ASN A 473 11.44 -27.18 13.50
C ASN A 473 10.20 -26.79 12.70
N TYR A 474 10.16 -25.58 12.16
CA TYR A 474 9.07 -25.09 11.32
C TYR A 474 8.79 -26.04 10.16
N MET A 475 9.82 -26.47 9.43
CA MET A 475 9.67 -27.42 8.31
C MET A 475 9.18 -28.81 8.74
N LYS A 476 9.30 -29.14 10.02
CA LYS A 476 8.80 -30.39 10.61
C LYS A 476 7.38 -30.24 11.17
N THR A 477 7.02 -29.09 11.74
CA THR A 477 5.81 -28.93 12.57
C THR A 477 4.79 -27.92 12.04
N SER A 478 5.11 -27.13 11.01
CA SER A 478 4.20 -26.12 10.46
C SER A 478 2.87 -26.76 10.06
N THR A 479 1.76 -26.22 10.56
CA THR A 479 0.40 -26.67 10.24
C THR A 479 -0.27 -25.84 9.15
N TRP A 480 0.19 -24.61 8.91
CA TRP A 480 -0.39 -23.71 7.92
C TRP A 480 0.05 -24.11 6.52
N MET A 481 1.35 -24.02 6.22
CA MET A 481 1.94 -24.46 4.95
C MET A 481 1.63 -25.94 4.65
N SER A 482 1.76 -26.84 5.64
CA SER A 482 1.47 -28.26 5.42
C SER A 482 -0.03 -28.57 5.28
N GLY A 483 -0.90 -27.72 5.83
CA GLY A 483 -2.35 -27.77 5.65
C GLY A 483 -2.75 -27.53 4.19
N THR A 484 -2.07 -26.59 3.51
CA THR A 484 -2.30 -26.33 2.07
C THR A 484 -1.68 -27.42 1.19
N ASN A 485 -0.44 -27.84 1.51
CA ASN A 485 0.20 -28.95 0.81
C ASN A 485 1.22 -29.68 1.71
N SER A 486 0.86 -30.89 2.14
CA SER A 486 1.75 -31.74 2.95
C SER A 486 3.09 -32.09 2.28
N ALA A 487 3.22 -31.90 0.96
CA ALA A 487 4.48 -32.10 0.25
C ALA A 487 5.59 -31.13 0.71
N PHE A 488 5.28 -29.98 1.31
CA PHE A 488 6.32 -29.10 1.85
C PHE A 488 7.03 -29.66 3.10
N VAL A 489 6.41 -30.61 3.81
CA VAL A 489 6.99 -31.12 5.06
C VAL A 489 8.38 -31.69 4.82
N SER A 490 9.34 -31.19 5.61
CA SER A 490 10.77 -31.54 5.54
C SER A 490 11.44 -31.24 4.20
N ARG A 491 10.93 -30.29 3.40
CA ARG A 491 11.59 -29.81 2.19
C ARG A 491 12.21 -28.45 2.41
N PHE A 492 13.52 -28.36 2.28
CA PHE A 492 14.31 -27.19 2.62
C PHE A 492 14.83 -26.52 1.35
N GLY A 493 14.71 -25.20 1.28
CA GLY A 493 15.28 -24.36 0.24
C GLY A 493 15.03 -22.88 0.53
N ILE A 494 15.47 -22.00 -0.36
CA ILE A 494 15.29 -20.55 -0.23
C ILE A 494 13.81 -20.20 -0.10
N LYS A 495 12.97 -20.79 -0.96
CA LYS A 495 11.52 -20.58 -0.99
C LYS A 495 10.83 -20.84 0.34
N THR A 496 11.13 -21.98 0.98
CA THR A 496 10.55 -22.32 2.29
C THR A 496 11.18 -21.53 3.43
N PHE A 497 12.42 -21.06 3.27
CA PHE A 497 13.05 -20.17 4.23
C PHE A 497 12.42 -18.78 4.23
N VAL A 498 12.19 -18.18 3.05
CA VAL A 498 11.49 -16.90 2.92
C VAL A 498 10.07 -17.00 3.50
N ASN A 499 9.36 -18.09 3.22
CA ASN A 499 8.06 -18.35 3.83
C ASN A 499 8.12 -18.43 5.36
N PHE A 500 9.19 -19.03 5.91
CA PHE A 500 9.41 -19.07 7.35
C PHE A 500 9.61 -17.66 7.94
N LEU A 501 10.30 -16.76 7.25
CA LEU A 501 10.45 -15.37 7.70
C LEU A 501 9.10 -14.68 7.81
N LEU A 502 8.24 -14.83 6.80
CA LEU A 502 6.89 -14.24 6.79
C LEU A 502 6.00 -14.82 7.89
N GLU A 503 5.93 -16.15 8.02
CA GLU A 503 5.00 -16.80 8.96
C GLU A 503 5.49 -16.72 10.42
N GLN A 504 6.80 -16.81 10.65
CA GLN A 504 7.36 -17.07 11.98
C GLN A 504 8.20 -15.94 12.55
N VAL A 505 8.71 -15.01 11.74
CA VAL A 505 9.60 -13.93 12.19
C VAL A 505 9.32 -12.57 11.53
N PRO A 506 8.04 -12.16 11.32
CA PRO A 506 7.72 -10.95 10.54
C PRO A 506 8.03 -9.63 11.27
N GLU A 507 8.32 -9.63 12.57
CA GLU A 507 8.50 -8.37 13.31
C GLU A 507 9.76 -7.61 12.90
N SER A 508 9.68 -6.28 12.84
CA SER A 508 10.79 -5.42 12.40
C SER A 508 12.00 -5.46 13.33
N PHE A 509 11.80 -5.79 14.60
CA PHE A 509 12.92 -6.01 15.53
C PHE A 509 13.73 -7.28 15.17
N ASN A 510 13.10 -8.28 14.56
CA ASN A 510 13.73 -9.54 14.19
C ASN A 510 14.26 -9.52 12.76
N THR A 511 13.45 -9.01 11.83
CA THR A 511 13.73 -8.94 10.39
C THR A 511 13.28 -7.58 9.85
N PRO A 512 14.03 -6.50 10.13
CA PRO A 512 13.72 -5.14 9.64
C PRO A 512 13.75 -5.03 8.11
N GLU A 513 14.51 -5.91 7.44
CA GLU A 513 14.67 -5.93 5.99
C GLU A 513 13.35 -6.17 5.26
N LEU A 514 12.35 -6.78 5.90
CA LEU A 514 11.05 -7.00 5.28
C LEU A 514 10.35 -5.69 4.94
N ALA A 515 10.66 -4.56 5.60
CA ALA A 515 10.12 -3.25 5.24
C ALA A 515 10.42 -2.86 3.78
N ASP A 516 11.55 -3.30 3.23
CA ASP A 516 11.97 -3.00 1.86
C ASP A 516 11.49 -4.05 0.84
N THR A 517 10.83 -5.12 1.31
CA THR A 517 10.36 -6.21 0.44
C THR A 517 8.92 -5.99 -0.04
N PRO A 518 8.56 -6.47 -1.24
CA PRO A 518 7.22 -6.32 -1.80
C PRO A 518 6.20 -7.33 -1.25
N HIS A 519 6.26 -7.73 0.03
CA HIS A 519 5.31 -8.69 0.61
C HIS A 519 3.87 -8.14 0.63
N GLN A 520 2.90 -9.02 0.42
CA GLN A 520 1.54 -8.67 0.07
C GLN A 520 0.52 -9.11 1.13
N PRO A 521 -0.52 -8.30 1.40
CA PRO A 521 -0.91 -7.07 0.70
C PRO A 521 -0.16 -5.81 1.15
N MET A 522 0.77 -5.91 2.10
CA MET A 522 1.42 -4.75 2.71
C MET A 522 2.03 -3.78 1.68
N LYS A 523 2.70 -4.29 0.64
CA LYS A 523 3.28 -3.44 -0.41
C LYS A 523 2.21 -2.62 -1.14
N ALA A 524 1.11 -3.24 -1.57
CA ALA A 524 0.03 -2.51 -2.23
C ALA A 524 -0.67 -1.52 -1.28
N VAL A 525 -0.77 -1.85 0.01
CA VAL A 525 -1.26 -0.93 1.05
C VAL A 525 -0.35 0.31 1.17
N LYS A 526 0.98 0.13 1.15
CA LYS A 526 1.94 1.23 1.17
C LYS A 526 1.79 2.12 -0.06
N ASP A 527 1.81 1.52 -1.25
CA ASP A 527 1.70 2.25 -2.52
C ASP A 527 0.40 3.05 -2.61
N ALA A 528 -0.73 2.43 -2.26
CA ALA A 528 -2.02 3.08 -2.33
C ALA A 528 -2.21 4.16 -1.26
N SER A 529 -1.66 3.98 -0.06
CA SER A 529 -1.64 5.01 0.99
C SER A 529 -0.75 6.19 0.59
N SER A 530 0.43 5.92 0.03
CA SER A 530 1.31 6.94 -0.55
C SER A 530 0.62 7.70 -1.68
N ARG A 531 -0.14 7.01 -2.55
CA ARG A 531 -0.94 7.62 -3.61
C ARG A 531 -2.07 8.49 -3.07
N LEU A 532 -2.79 8.05 -2.03
CA LEU A 532 -3.79 8.88 -1.36
C LEU A 532 -3.17 10.20 -0.89
N ILE A 533 -2.03 10.12 -0.18
CA ILE A 533 -1.35 11.29 0.36
C ILE A 533 -0.93 12.23 -0.77
N THR A 534 -0.42 11.70 -1.90
CA THR A 534 -0.12 12.49 -3.09
C THR A 534 -1.36 13.16 -3.68
N VAL A 535 -2.49 12.47 -3.77
CA VAL A 535 -3.75 13.08 -4.26
C VAL A 535 -4.20 14.20 -3.31
N VAL A 536 -4.09 14.00 -1.99
CA VAL A 536 -4.42 15.05 -1.01
C VAL A 536 -3.52 16.27 -1.17
N GLU A 537 -2.22 16.07 -1.42
CA GLU A 537 -1.25 17.13 -1.72
C GLU A 537 -1.58 17.88 -3.02
N GLU A 538 -1.84 17.15 -4.11
CA GLU A 538 -2.17 17.69 -5.44
C GLU A 538 -3.47 18.51 -5.45
N LEU A 539 -4.42 18.15 -4.58
CA LEU A 539 -5.69 18.87 -4.47
C LEU A 539 -5.56 20.24 -3.80
N GLU A 540 -4.39 20.56 -3.20
CA GLU A 540 -4.07 21.82 -2.52
C GLU A 540 -5.19 22.35 -1.59
N SER A 541 -5.94 21.43 -1.01
CA SER A 541 -6.77 21.72 0.15
C SER A 541 -5.90 21.90 1.35
N ASP A 542 -6.34 22.72 2.28
CA ASP A 542 -5.81 22.71 3.63
C ASP A 542 -6.11 21.38 4.38
N ASP A 543 -6.25 20.23 3.72
CA ASP A 543 -6.42 18.92 4.35
C ASP A 543 -5.14 18.55 5.14
N GLN A 544 -5.32 17.87 6.26
CA GLN A 544 -4.23 17.32 7.06
C GLN A 544 -4.42 15.82 7.19
N VAL A 545 -3.30 15.09 7.20
CA VAL A 545 -3.30 13.63 7.29
C VAL A 545 -2.51 13.22 8.54
N ALA A 546 -3.08 12.29 9.29
CA ALA A 546 -2.44 11.58 10.39
C ALA A 546 -2.30 10.10 10.02
N ILE A 547 -1.24 9.47 10.51
CA ILE A 547 -0.98 8.04 10.34
C ILE A 547 -1.05 7.39 11.72
N THR A 548 -1.95 6.43 11.84
CA THR A 548 -2.07 5.54 13.00
C THR A 548 -2.08 4.11 12.51
N SER A 549 -1.83 3.17 13.39
CA SER A 549 -1.81 1.76 13.03
C SER A 549 -2.22 0.88 14.18
N TYR A 550 -2.25 -0.43 13.94
CA TYR A 550 -2.46 -1.41 14.98
C TYR A 550 -1.82 -2.76 14.62
N GLY A 551 -1.58 -3.53 15.67
CA GLY A 551 -1.35 -4.97 15.63
C GLY A 551 -2.11 -5.57 16.80
N THR A 552 -1.41 -6.20 17.74
CA THR A 552 -1.99 -6.65 19.02
C THR A 552 -2.57 -5.48 19.82
N TYR A 553 -1.94 -4.30 19.69
CA TYR A 553 -2.37 -3.03 20.26
C TYR A 553 -2.50 -1.97 19.16
N GLY A 554 -3.24 -0.90 19.43
CA GLY A 554 -3.25 0.31 18.59
C GLY A 554 -2.01 1.16 18.86
N TYR A 555 -1.48 1.77 17.80
CA TYR A 555 -0.31 2.65 17.85
C TYR A 555 -0.64 4.01 17.22
N GLY A 556 -0.41 5.06 18.00
CA GLY A 556 -0.46 6.44 17.54
C GLY A 556 0.88 7.15 17.71
N PRO A 557 0.94 8.46 17.43
CA PRO A 557 2.18 9.24 17.43
C PRO A 557 2.84 9.34 18.82
N ALA A 558 2.03 9.30 19.88
CA ALA A 558 2.54 9.26 21.26
C ALA A 558 3.23 7.92 21.60
N ASP A 559 2.81 6.82 20.97
CA ASP A 559 3.37 5.48 21.23
C ASP A 559 4.59 5.20 20.33
N LYS A 560 4.53 5.67 19.07
CA LYS A 560 5.48 5.35 17.99
C LYS A 560 5.78 6.61 17.15
N PRO A 561 6.44 7.65 17.71
CA PRO A 561 6.60 8.95 17.06
C PRO A 561 7.39 8.91 15.75
N ASP A 562 8.28 7.92 15.57
CA ASP A 562 9.11 7.81 14.38
C ASP A 562 8.31 7.36 13.16
N LEU A 563 7.31 6.49 13.33
CA LEU A 563 6.56 5.89 12.22
C LEU A 563 5.09 6.31 12.17
N MET A 564 4.48 6.70 13.29
CA MET A 564 3.14 7.27 13.33
C MET A 564 3.20 8.79 13.21
N SER A 565 2.08 9.44 12.90
CA SER A 565 2.03 10.89 12.72
C SER A 565 0.76 11.51 13.27
N TRP A 566 0.93 12.65 13.97
CA TRP A 566 -0.17 13.58 14.21
C TRP A 566 -0.65 14.17 12.88
N LEU A 567 -1.73 14.96 12.94
CA LEU A 567 -2.23 15.66 11.76
C LEU A 567 -1.14 16.59 11.21
N SER A 568 -0.73 16.33 9.97
CA SER A 568 0.37 17.02 9.31
C SER A 568 0.03 17.33 7.86
N ASN A 569 0.62 18.40 7.36
CA ASN A 569 0.68 18.75 5.94
C ASN A 569 2.08 18.50 5.33
N ASP A 570 3.00 17.90 6.09
CA ASP A 570 4.26 17.36 5.56
C ASP A 570 4.00 16.02 4.86
N PHE A 571 3.40 16.10 3.67
CA PHE A 571 3.00 14.94 2.89
C PHE A 571 4.20 14.06 2.48
N ASN A 572 5.37 14.67 2.27
CA ASN A 572 6.60 13.93 1.99
C ASN A 572 7.06 13.11 3.20
N GLY A 573 7.07 13.71 4.39
CA GLY A 573 7.37 13.00 5.63
C GLY A 573 6.37 11.88 5.94
N LEU A 574 5.09 12.10 5.66
CA LEU A 574 4.05 11.06 5.80
C LEU A 574 4.27 9.86 4.87
N ARG A 575 4.59 10.10 3.59
CA ARG A 575 4.94 9.01 2.66
C ARG A 575 6.17 8.23 3.12
N GLY A 576 7.23 8.92 3.55
CA GLY A 576 8.43 8.25 4.09
C GLY A 576 8.12 7.37 5.31
N LYS A 577 7.18 7.79 6.17
CA LYS A 577 6.70 6.96 7.30
C LYS A 577 5.96 5.71 6.82
N VAL A 578 5.07 5.82 5.83
CA VAL A 578 4.35 4.67 5.24
C VAL A 578 5.33 3.68 4.62
N GLU A 579 6.32 4.18 3.86
CA GLU A 579 7.31 3.34 3.18
C GLU A 579 8.20 2.54 4.14
N ALA A 580 8.36 2.97 5.39
CA ALA A 580 9.14 2.25 6.42
C ALA A 580 8.34 1.17 7.18
N LEU A 581 7.07 0.96 6.84
CA LEU A 581 6.21 -0.03 7.51
C LEU A 581 6.35 -1.43 6.85
N GLN A 582 6.10 -2.47 7.66
CA GLN A 582 6.07 -3.87 7.24
C GLN A 582 4.91 -4.61 7.94
N ALA A 583 4.48 -5.76 7.40
CA ALA A 583 3.55 -6.64 8.09
C ALA A 583 4.16 -7.17 9.41
N GLY A 584 3.36 -7.28 10.45
CA GLY A 584 3.83 -7.70 11.78
C GLY A 584 4.80 -6.74 12.46
N HIS A 585 4.92 -5.47 12.01
CA HIS A 585 6.03 -4.56 12.38
C HIS A 585 6.43 -4.61 13.87
N TRP A 586 5.46 -4.50 14.80
CA TRP A 586 5.75 -4.62 16.24
C TRP A 586 5.13 -5.86 16.90
N THR A 587 3.95 -6.26 16.47
CA THR A 587 3.21 -7.39 17.07
C THR A 587 2.29 -8.03 16.01
N ARG A 588 1.89 -9.28 16.23
CA ARG A 588 1.30 -10.12 15.17
C ARG A 588 -0.22 -10.15 15.09
N ASN A 589 -0.93 -9.95 16.20
CA ASN A 589 -2.39 -10.06 16.24
C ASN A 589 -3.06 -8.82 15.62
N THR A 590 -4.39 -8.82 15.53
CA THR A 590 -5.19 -7.84 14.77
C THR A 590 -6.24 -7.20 15.69
N ASN A 591 -5.94 -6.00 16.21
CA ASN A 591 -6.79 -5.22 17.12
C ASN A 591 -7.39 -3.98 16.42
N ILE A 592 -8.34 -4.23 15.52
CA ILE A 592 -9.00 -3.17 14.73
C ILE A 592 -9.64 -2.11 15.64
N ALA A 593 -10.24 -2.53 16.75
CA ALA A 593 -10.90 -1.65 17.71
C ALA A 593 -9.95 -0.60 18.30
N GLN A 594 -8.74 -0.99 18.72
CA GLN A 594 -7.74 -0.04 19.21
C GLN A 594 -7.15 0.82 18.08
N GLY A 595 -7.06 0.29 16.85
CA GLY A 595 -6.72 1.08 15.66
C GLY A 595 -7.69 2.26 15.47
N ILE A 596 -9.00 1.99 15.52
CA ILE A 596 -10.05 3.02 15.47
C ILE A 596 -9.92 4.00 16.65
N ASP A 597 -9.61 3.52 17.86
CA ASP A 597 -9.38 4.42 19.01
C ASP A 597 -8.21 5.37 18.81
N LYS A 598 -7.10 4.91 18.22
CA LYS A 598 -5.94 5.75 17.92
C LYS A 598 -6.25 6.75 16.80
N GLY A 599 -6.94 6.32 15.76
CA GLY A 599 -7.44 7.20 14.70
C GLY A 599 -8.36 8.30 15.27
N ARG A 600 -9.26 7.94 16.20
CA ARG A 600 -10.11 8.92 16.90
C ARG A 600 -9.28 9.89 17.74
N ALA A 601 -8.28 9.41 18.47
CA ALA A 601 -7.46 10.25 19.32
C ALA A 601 -6.74 11.35 18.52
N VAL A 602 -6.10 11.01 17.39
CA VAL A 602 -5.39 11.99 16.56
C VAL A 602 -6.33 13.02 15.91
N LEU A 603 -7.58 12.64 15.61
CA LEU A 603 -8.57 13.52 14.98
C LEU A 603 -9.13 14.60 15.91
N PHE A 604 -8.90 14.50 17.22
CA PHE A 604 -9.42 15.43 18.22
C PHE A 604 -8.34 16.04 19.12
N ASP A 605 -7.05 15.80 18.83
CA ASP A 605 -5.94 16.38 19.57
C ASP A 605 -5.60 17.78 19.06
N THR A 606 -6.24 18.80 19.64
CA THR A 606 -6.08 20.21 19.22
C THR A 606 -4.69 20.77 19.50
N ASP A 607 -3.94 20.18 20.44
CA ASP A 607 -2.57 20.57 20.74
C ASP A 607 -1.60 20.09 19.64
N ASN A 608 -2.02 19.08 18.87
CA ASN A 608 -1.24 18.43 17.81
C ASN A 608 -1.91 18.53 16.43
N GLY A 609 -2.56 19.67 16.16
CA GLY A 609 -3.01 20.04 14.81
C GLY A 609 -4.48 19.77 14.51
N ALA A 610 -5.24 19.06 15.35
CA ALA A 610 -6.66 18.83 15.07
C ALA A 610 -7.48 20.12 15.05
N ARG A 611 -8.33 20.25 14.03
CA ARG A 611 -9.13 21.45 13.77
C ARG A 611 -10.59 21.22 14.06
N ASN A 612 -11.24 22.11 14.81
CA ASN A 612 -12.63 21.90 15.24
C ASN A 612 -13.63 22.01 14.09
N GLU A 613 -13.28 22.79 13.07
CA GLU A 613 -14.08 23.08 11.89
C GLU A 613 -13.87 22.08 10.74
N ALA A 614 -12.81 21.28 10.80
CA ALA A 614 -12.50 20.31 9.76
C ALA A 614 -13.40 19.08 9.86
N ALA A 615 -13.80 18.55 8.71
CA ALA A 615 -14.49 17.27 8.65
C ALA A 615 -13.56 16.16 9.11
N LYS A 616 -14.06 15.28 9.98
CA LYS A 616 -13.27 14.19 10.57
C LYS A 616 -13.47 12.92 9.76
N VAL A 617 -12.43 12.48 9.08
CA VAL A 617 -12.46 11.31 8.20
C VAL A 617 -11.46 10.28 8.70
N MET A 618 -11.90 9.03 8.78
CA MET A 618 -11.04 7.89 9.07
C MET A 618 -11.06 6.95 7.86
N ILE A 619 -9.88 6.52 7.43
CA ILE A 619 -9.73 5.47 6.42
C ILE A 619 -9.06 4.29 7.11
N LEU A 620 -9.80 3.20 7.25
CA LEU A 620 -9.38 1.98 7.93
C LEU A 620 -9.04 0.89 6.90
N LEU A 621 -7.78 0.46 6.89
CA LEU A 621 -7.25 -0.55 5.97
C LEU A 621 -6.91 -1.82 6.73
N THR A 622 -7.38 -2.97 6.27
CA THR A 622 -7.17 -4.26 6.96
C THR A 622 -7.67 -5.43 6.14
N ASP A 623 -7.17 -6.62 6.41
CA ASP A 623 -7.85 -7.85 6.00
C ASP A 623 -9.14 -8.12 6.80
N GLY A 624 -9.44 -7.35 7.85
CA GLY A 624 -10.69 -7.42 8.61
C GLY A 624 -10.76 -8.58 9.60
N ILE A 625 -9.72 -9.39 9.79
CA ILE A 625 -9.74 -10.55 10.68
C ILE A 625 -9.41 -10.12 12.12
N ALA A 626 -10.35 -9.44 12.78
CA ALA A 626 -10.20 -9.01 14.17
C ALA A 626 -10.06 -10.22 15.10
N ASN A 627 -8.89 -10.36 15.75
CA ASN A 627 -8.61 -11.47 16.66
C ASN A 627 -8.14 -11.01 18.05
N SER A 628 -7.83 -9.73 18.25
CA SER A 628 -7.37 -9.18 19.52
C SER A 628 -8.41 -8.23 20.15
N THR A 629 -8.73 -8.47 21.42
CA THR A 629 -9.71 -7.67 22.19
C THR A 629 -9.24 -6.24 22.48
N ARG A 630 -10.18 -5.29 22.52
CA ARG A 630 -9.92 -3.85 22.63
C ARG A 630 -9.25 -3.44 23.94
N ALA A 631 -9.55 -4.10 25.05
CA ALA A 631 -9.07 -3.66 26.37
C ALA A 631 -7.69 -4.22 26.74
N THR A 632 -7.46 -5.51 26.47
CA THR A 632 -6.31 -6.25 27.02
C THR A 632 -5.37 -6.80 25.96
N GLY A 633 -5.72 -6.71 24.67
CA GLY A 633 -4.94 -7.32 23.59
C GLY A 633 -4.97 -8.86 23.62
N THR A 634 -5.95 -9.45 24.31
CA THR A 634 -6.10 -10.91 24.42
C THR A 634 -6.74 -11.47 23.16
N VAL A 635 -6.28 -12.65 22.70
CA VAL A 635 -6.83 -13.32 21.51
C VAL A 635 -8.23 -13.88 21.80
N ASN A 636 -9.24 -13.30 21.15
CA ASN A 636 -10.62 -13.77 21.14
C ASN A 636 -11.38 -13.12 19.98
N GLU A 637 -11.49 -13.82 18.86
CA GLU A 637 -12.10 -13.32 17.62
C GLU A 637 -13.55 -12.84 17.79
N ALA A 638 -14.37 -13.61 18.51
CA ALA A 638 -15.77 -13.25 18.71
C ALA A 638 -15.94 -11.93 19.47
N VAL A 639 -15.12 -11.71 20.51
CA VAL A 639 -15.12 -10.46 21.28
C VAL A 639 -14.47 -9.34 20.47
N ALA A 640 -13.35 -9.60 19.79
CA ALA A 640 -12.64 -8.62 18.97
C ALA A 640 -13.53 -8.05 17.84
N ARG A 641 -14.36 -8.89 17.21
CA ARG A 641 -15.33 -8.47 16.19
C ARG A 641 -16.37 -7.50 16.75
N GLU A 642 -16.93 -7.79 17.92
CA GLU A 642 -17.92 -6.91 18.55
C GLU A 642 -17.29 -5.62 19.11
N ASP A 643 -16.08 -5.72 19.65
CA ASP A 643 -15.26 -4.59 20.07
C ASP A 643 -14.99 -3.62 18.91
N THR A 644 -14.70 -4.16 17.71
CA THR A 644 -14.48 -3.37 16.50
C THR A 644 -15.72 -2.55 16.13
N LYS A 645 -16.89 -3.19 16.15
CA LYS A 645 -18.17 -2.48 15.92
C LYS A 645 -18.45 -1.45 17.00
N ALA A 646 -18.11 -1.73 18.26
CA ALA A 646 -18.25 -0.78 19.36
C ALA A 646 -17.36 0.45 19.16
N ALA A 647 -16.09 0.27 18.79
CA ALA A 647 -15.18 1.37 18.49
C ALA A 647 -15.67 2.23 17.32
N ALA A 648 -16.22 1.60 16.27
CA ALA A 648 -16.84 2.32 15.15
C ALA A 648 -18.04 3.18 15.60
N ARG A 649 -18.91 2.66 16.48
CA ARG A 649 -20.03 3.42 17.06
C ARG A 649 -19.52 4.61 17.89
N ASP A 650 -18.47 4.42 18.67
CA ASP A 650 -17.88 5.49 19.48
C ASP A 650 -17.28 6.60 18.61
N ALA A 651 -16.60 6.23 17.52
CA ALA A 651 -16.06 7.18 16.55
C ALA A 651 -17.20 7.93 15.82
N ARG A 652 -18.25 7.23 15.39
CA ARG A 652 -19.43 7.84 14.77
C ARG A 652 -20.13 8.83 15.69
N ALA A 653 -20.25 8.50 16.98
CA ALA A 653 -20.86 9.38 17.98
C ALA A 653 -20.13 10.72 18.14
N GLN A 654 -18.85 10.79 17.75
CA GLN A 654 -18.06 12.02 17.74
C GLN A 654 -18.06 12.73 16.37
N GLY A 655 -18.79 12.20 15.38
CA GLY A 655 -18.90 12.81 14.05
C GLY A 655 -17.82 12.36 13.06
N ILE A 656 -17.04 11.32 13.38
CA ILE A 656 -16.07 10.74 12.43
C ILE A 656 -16.83 9.93 11.37
N GLN A 657 -16.51 10.19 10.10
CA GLN A 657 -16.92 9.33 8.99
C GLN A 657 -15.85 8.25 8.74
N ILE A 658 -16.24 6.98 8.70
CA ILE A 658 -15.29 5.86 8.57
C ILE A 658 -15.45 5.18 7.21
N TYR A 659 -14.42 5.28 6.38
CA TYR A 659 -14.27 4.49 5.17
C TYR A 659 -13.43 3.26 5.49
N THR A 660 -13.80 2.12 4.93
CA THR A 660 -13.07 0.87 5.16
C THR A 660 -12.62 0.27 3.84
N VAL A 661 -11.38 -0.21 3.81
CA VAL A 661 -10.81 -0.92 2.66
C VAL A 661 -10.37 -2.30 3.15
N SER A 662 -11.10 -3.34 2.74
CA SER A 662 -10.70 -4.72 3.00
C SER A 662 -9.71 -5.20 1.95
N VAL A 663 -8.56 -5.73 2.38
CA VAL A 663 -7.45 -6.15 1.49
C VAL A 663 -7.12 -7.63 1.65
N GLY A 664 -6.86 -8.26 0.52
CA GLY A 664 -6.40 -9.65 0.44
C GLY A 664 -7.53 -10.68 0.39
N VAL A 665 -7.17 -11.89 0.00
CA VAL A 665 -8.16 -12.92 -0.36
C VAL A 665 -8.90 -13.51 0.84
N ALA A 666 -8.26 -13.51 2.01
CA ALA A 666 -8.83 -14.02 3.25
C ALA A 666 -9.70 -12.99 3.99
N ALA A 667 -9.95 -11.80 3.40
CA ALA A 667 -10.48 -10.68 4.15
C ALA A 667 -11.92 -10.87 4.68
N ASP A 668 -12.22 -10.40 5.90
CA ASP A 668 -13.57 -10.34 6.48
C ASP A 668 -14.37 -9.15 5.92
N LYS A 669 -14.81 -9.31 4.66
CA LYS A 669 -15.62 -8.34 3.91
C LYS A 669 -16.89 -7.91 4.67
N SER A 670 -17.49 -8.83 5.42
CA SER A 670 -18.71 -8.56 6.17
C SER A 670 -18.46 -7.62 7.35
N LEU A 671 -17.40 -7.82 8.13
CA LEU A 671 -17.09 -6.93 9.25
C LEU A 671 -16.80 -5.52 8.73
N MET A 672 -16.01 -5.40 7.67
CA MET A 672 -15.61 -4.10 7.14
C MET A 672 -16.80 -3.33 6.57
N ALA A 673 -17.70 -4.01 5.84
CA ALA A 673 -18.95 -3.41 5.38
C ALA A 673 -19.84 -2.92 6.56
N GLU A 674 -19.96 -3.71 7.63
CA GLU A 674 -20.68 -3.28 8.84
C GLU A 674 -20.03 -2.06 9.50
N VAL A 675 -18.69 -2.02 9.60
CA VAL A 675 -17.95 -0.90 10.20
C VAL A 675 -18.11 0.40 9.41
N ALA A 676 -17.97 0.35 8.08
CA ALA A 676 -18.23 1.50 7.22
C ALA A 676 -19.67 1.99 7.36
N GLY A 677 -20.63 1.07 7.37
CA GLY A 677 -22.05 1.40 7.57
C GLY A 677 -22.32 2.06 8.92
N ILE A 678 -21.68 1.61 10.01
CA ILE A 678 -21.75 2.26 11.33
C ILE A 678 -21.14 3.67 11.28
N GLY A 679 -20.05 3.84 10.54
CA GLY A 679 -19.35 5.11 10.37
C GLY A 679 -19.94 6.08 9.35
N ASP A 680 -21.13 5.80 8.78
CA ASP A 680 -21.71 6.55 7.65
C ASP A 680 -20.75 6.75 6.47
N GLY A 681 -19.83 5.81 6.25
CA GLY A 681 -18.91 5.81 5.12
C GLY A 681 -19.21 4.70 4.11
N GLU A 682 -18.23 4.46 3.23
CA GLU A 682 -18.32 3.43 2.21
C GLU A 682 -17.27 2.34 2.44
N TRP A 683 -17.64 1.12 2.08
CA TRP A 683 -16.75 -0.03 2.08
C TRP A 683 -16.26 -0.32 0.67
N PHE A 684 -14.96 -0.60 0.57
CA PHE A 684 -14.28 -1.02 -0.64
C PHE A 684 -13.50 -2.30 -0.38
N HIS A 685 -13.20 -3.03 -1.44
CA HIS A 685 -12.43 -4.25 -1.35
C HIS A 685 -11.49 -4.38 -2.54
N ALA A 686 -10.29 -4.89 -2.27
CA ALA A 686 -9.31 -5.25 -3.28
C ALA A 686 -8.84 -6.70 -3.09
N GLU A 687 -8.90 -7.49 -4.16
CA GLU A 687 -8.42 -8.88 -4.27
C GLU A 687 -8.14 -9.23 -5.75
N GLY A 688 -7.48 -10.35 -5.99
CA GLY A 688 -7.14 -10.84 -7.33
C GLY A 688 -5.66 -11.17 -7.43
N ASP A 689 -5.12 -11.16 -8.65
CA ASP A 689 -3.67 -11.19 -8.81
C ASP A 689 -3.01 -9.89 -8.31
N ILE A 690 -1.69 -9.94 -8.11
CA ILE A 690 -0.89 -8.85 -7.53
C ILE A 690 -1.06 -7.54 -8.29
N SER A 691 -1.15 -7.60 -9.63
CA SER A 691 -1.33 -6.42 -10.45
C SER A 691 -2.76 -5.86 -10.34
N GLU A 692 -3.75 -6.75 -10.33
CA GLU A 692 -5.16 -6.40 -10.27
C GLU A 692 -5.52 -5.72 -8.95
N TYR A 693 -5.20 -6.32 -7.80
CA TYR A 693 -5.60 -5.72 -6.53
C TYR A 693 -4.78 -4.47 -6.19
N SER A 694 -3.51 -4.38 -6.60
CA SER A 694 -2.73 -3.15 -6.42
C SER A 694 -3.37 -1.99 -7.18
N ALA A 695 -3.79 -2.21 -8.44
CA ALA A 695 -4.50 -1.22 -9.22
C ALA A 695 -5.87 -0.85 -8.62
N GLN A 696 -6.61 -1.83 -8.10
CA GLN A 696 -7.88 -1.58 -7.40
C GLN A 696 -7.67 -0.70 -6.16
N LEU A 697 -6.64 -0.96 -5.35
CA LEU A 697 -6.33 -0.15 -4.17
C LEU A 697 -5.98 1.28 -4.53
N GLU A 698 -5.09 1.49 -5.50
CA GLU A 698 -4.76 2.84 -5.95
C GLU A 698 -6.02 3.59 -6.42
N ALA A 699 -6.91 2.94 -7.17
CA ALA A 699 -8.16 3.53 -7.62
C ALA A 699 -9.11 3.90 -6.47
N ILE A 700 -9.24 3.03 -5.46
CA ILE A 700 -10.03 3.28 -4.24
C ILE A 700 -9.47 4.51 -3.52
N PHE A 701 -8.16 4.56 -3.32
CA PHE A 701 -7.50 5.64 -2.59
C PHE A 701 -7.49 6.96 -3.35
N GLN A 702 -7.38 6.92 -4.67
CA GLN A 702 -7.57 8.09 -5.52
C GLN A 702 -9.00 8.65 -5.39
N ASN A 703 -10.01 7.78 -5.37
CA ASN A 703 -11.40 8.19 -5.17
C ASN A 703 -11.62 8.82 -3.78
N LEU A 704 -11.12 8.19 -2.71
CA LEU A 704 -11.20 8.70 -1.34
C LEU A 704 -10.47 10.04 -1.18
N GLY A 705 -9.33 10.21 -1.85
CA GLY A 705 -8.59 11.46 -1.91
C GLY A 705 -9.45 12.63 -2.42
N GLY A 706 -10.29 12.40 -3.44
CA GLY A 706 -11.13 13.42 -4.07
C GLY A 706 -12.46 13.74 -3.38
N LYS A 707 -12.99 12.89 -2.49
CA LYS A 707 -14.31 13.12 -1.87
C LYS A 707 -14.29 14.21 -0.78
N ARG A 708 -14.92 15.37 -1.01
CA ARG A 708 -15.04 16.43 0.02
C ARG A 708 -16.48 16.87 0.33
N PRO A 709 -16.78 17.18 1.59
CA PRO A 709 -18.02 17.84 1.95
C PRO A 709 -17.99 19.33 1.57
N VAL A 710 -19.16 19.82 1.15
CA VAL A 710 -19.39 21.21 0.78
C VAL A 710 -20.47 21.79 1.68
N ILE A 711 -20.28 23.02 2.18
CA ILE A 711 -21.27 23.72 2.99
C ILE A 711 -21.50 25.14 2.50
N LEU A 712 -22.71 25.67 2.76
CA LEU A 712 -23.02 27.08 2.57
C LEU A 712 -22.56 27.89 3.80
N ILE A 713 -21.89 29.01 3.56
CA ILE A 713 -21.35 29.89 4.60
C ILE A 713 -21.94 31.30 4.57
N GLN A 714 -22.64 31.67 3.51
CA GLN A 714 -23.34 32.95 3.37
C GLN A 714 -24.52 32.84 2.43
#